data_AF-A0A523YYV0-F1
#
_entry.id   AF-A0A523YYV0-F1
#
_cell.length_a   1.000
_cell.length_b   1.000
_cell.length_c   1.000
_cell.angle_alpha   90.00
_cell.angle_beta   90.00
_cell.angle_gamma   90.00
#
_symmetry.space_group_name_H-M   'P 1'
#
loop_
_entity.id
_entity.type
_entity.pdbx_description
1 polymer ?
#
loop_
_entity_poly.entity_id
_entity_poly.type
_entity_poly.pdbx_seq_one_letter_code
_entity_poly.pdbx_strand_id
1 'polypeptide(L)'
;SNYLTKVVGDRRIGEHIFFQGGVAWNKAVVAAFEKLVGKKVTVPPHHDVTGAIGAAILAKEKVAEPGFTSSFKGFDLYQRRYHIEIFTCEDCANQCEIHKVELEGEEPLYYGSRCEKYDVKQRSERVLPPDFVKLRQKLLFKRYLKFKKPKKVRGRIGIPLALHFFDYYPFWRAFFEALDFRVVNSDISNQKIVEEALELFIAETCFPIKLTYGHIANLLRKKVDMIFFPALIKVSEGSGESDDGAYICPYVQSIGSSIRTNFDFERAGIKFINPPISLSSDISDLKHKFKQLAGDLKLSDRELKRGVDAGLKAYQAYKRSLREEGEKILNSLAPDEKALVIVSRPYNGYDRRVSLELPDKIRKLGFKAIPLDFLPLGNGEADFPYMYWRYGRTILTAGDYIRRHPNLFAVYITSFGCGPDSFITHFFHKRMSGKPYLQLELDEHSANAGLITRCEAFIDSLRFYKFSMPVSSFSIRCDDFKPFERTVYIPNMCDHAYVLRAAFERFGLTAEVLDEPDELTLDFGKKFTSGKECYPCVITTGDMIKKIHSAGFDPSRAVFFMPGADGPCRFGLYSQYHRLLLDDLGHGEIPIFSPNSKDGYAGFGLDGTAFRKVTWQGMVFLDCLTKLLHRVRPYEVNCGETEKLYLHYIQRLSHTIVRDESFEPLAPEAAAAFTKISRRNESRPVVGVVGEIFLRNNRFSNNYLIEKLEKLGLEVWLATFCEWPMYTSLDFRRDAFRDRDLKGFIQSTIQVLMQKRYEHRIAKSFKRHIDLVEDYPIGKMMKLATNYLPIDFKGEAILSVGKAIEMTQEGASGIVNAMPFNCMPGTVVSSLSKRISEDLEGVPWLNISYEGLRDSGEDTRLEAFADQVRVFARSSPEHVQLVRRR
;
A
#
# COMPACT_ATOMS: atom_id res chain seq x y z
N SER A 1 12.89 -5.47 -20.39
CA SER A 1 11.63 -6.05 -19.86
C SER A 1 10.57 -4.97 -19.65
N ASN A 2 10.71 -4.05 -18.68
CA ASN A 2 9.72 -2.96 -18.39
C ASN A 2 9.18 -2.19 -19.61
N TYR A 3 10.03 -1.83 -20.58
CA TYR A 3 9.56 -1.12 -21.78
C TYR A 3 8.60 -1.96 -22.63
N LEU A 4 8.90 -3.26 -22.85
CA LEU A 4 8.03 -4.13 -23.62
C LEU A 4 6.72 -4.40 -22.89
N THR A 5 6.77 -4.64 -21.59
CA THR A 5 5.57 -4.95 -20.81
C THR A 5 4.69 -3.74 -20.55
N LYS A 6 5.27 -2.55 -20.32
CA LYS A 6 4.50 -1.33 -19.96
C LYS A 6 4.25 -0.36 -21.11
N VAL A 7 5.20 -0.17 -22.01
CA VAL A 7 5.12 0.86 -23.06
C VAL A 7 4.60 0.27 -24.37
N VAL A 8 5.15 -0.87 -24.77
CA VAL A 8 4.65 -1.60 -25.94
C VAL A 8 3.34 -2.32 -25.58
N GLY A 9 3.31 -3.01 -24.44
CA GLY A 9 2.13 -3.77 -23.97
C GLY A 9 1.73 -4.82 -25.02
N ASP A 10 0.44 -4.87 -25.34
CA ASP A 10 -0.12 -5.81 -26.32
C ASP A 10 0.10 -5.41 -27.79
N ARG A 11 0.81 -4.29 -28.04
CA ARG A 11 1.04 -3.81 -29.40
C ARG A 11 2.07 -4.68 -30.12
N ARG A 12 1.79 -4.97 -31.40
CA ARG A 12 2.70 -5.77 -32.23
C ARG A 12 3.98 -4.97 -32.53
N ILE A 13 5.13 -5.59 -32.29
CA ILE A 13 6.43 -5.06 -32.70
C ILE A 13 6.64 -5.41 -34.17
N GLY A 14 6.72 -4.37 -35.02
CA GLY A 14 6.95 -4.53 -36.45
C GLY A 14 8.34 -5.10 -36.79
N GLU A 15 8.64 -5.21 -38.09
CA GLU A 15 9.96 -5.65 -38.58
C GLU A 15 11.02 -4.56 -38.50
N HIS A 16 10.60 -3.29 -38.60
CA HIS A 16 11.50 -2.15 -38.52
C HIS A 16 11.32 -1.44 -37.18
N ILE A 17 12.31 -1.61 -36.30
CA ILE A 17 12.32 -0.98 -34.98
C ILE A 17 13.19 0.27 -35.03
N PHE A 18 12.59 1.40 -34.71
CA PHE A 18 13.26 2.70 -34.67
C PHE A 18 13.45 3.15 -33.22
N PHE A 19 14.69 3.44 -32.81
CA PHE A 19 15.00 3.85 -31.45
C PHE A 19 15.59 5.26 -31.43
N GLN A 20 14.82 6.19 -30.85
CA GLN A 20 15.16 7.61 -30.74
C GLN A 20 15.13 8.09 -29.28
N GLY A 21 15.79 9.21 -29.01
CA GLY A 21 15.96 9.83 -27.69
C GLY A 21 17.40 9.76 -27.18
N GLY A 22 17.67 10.49 -26.09
CA GLY A 22 19.02 10.56 -25.49
C GLY A 22 19.55 9.21 -24.99
N VAL A 23 18.67 8.28 -24.64
CA VAL A 23 19.05 6.94 -24.17
C VAL A 23 19.73 6.12 -25.28
N ALA A 24 19.46 6.41 -26.56
CA ALA A 24 20.07 5.72 -27.68
C ALA A 24 21.59 6.00 -27.82
N TRP A 25 22.14 7.00 -27.12
CA TRP A 25 23.59 7.20 -26.98
C TRP A 25 24.27 6.00 -26.32
N ASN A 26 23.58 5.32 -25.40
CA ASN A 26 24.12 4.17 -24.72
C ASN A 26 23.99 2.93 -25.62
N LYS A 27 25.08 2.59 -26.31
CA LYS A 27 25.17 1.40 -27.17
C LYS A 27 24.82 0.09 -26.44
N ALA A 28 25.06 0.00 -25.13
CA ALA A 28 24.66 -1.17 -24.35
C ALA A 28 23.13 -1.28 -24.23
N VAL A 29 22.41 -0.16 -24.14
CA VAL A 29 20.94 -0.16 -24.17
C VAL A 29 20.43 -0.57 -25.54
N VAL A 30 21.04 -0.08 -26.63
CA VAL A 30 20.70 -0.49 -28.00
C VAL A 30 20.89 -2.01 -28.17
N ALA A 31 22.07 -2.53 -27.81
CA ALA A 31 22.37 -3.96 -27.89
C ALA A 31 21.45 -4.79 -27.00
N ALA A 32 21.13 -4.31 -25.79
CA ALA A 32 20.16 -4.97 -24.92
C ALA A 32 18.78 -5.02 -25.57
N PHE A 33 18.32 -3.93 -26.19
CA PHE A 33 17.05 -3.89 -26.92
C PHE A 33 17.04 -4.87 -28.10
N GLU A 34 18.09 -4.90 -28.92
CA GLU A 34 18.24 -5.85 -30.03
C GLU A 34 18.18 -7.29 -29.55
N LYS A 35 18.90 -7.61 -28.47
CA LYS A 35 18.84 -8.94 -27.84
C LYS A 35 17.45 -9.29 -27.34
N LEU A 36 16.73 -8.33 -26.77
CA LEU A 36 15.42 -8.55 -26.15
C LEU A 36 14.30 -8.71 -27.20
N VAL A 37 14.37 -7.96 -28.30
CA VAL A 37 13.39 -8.05 -29.40
C VAL A 37 13.76 -9.10 -30.44
N GLY A 38 15.00 -9.59 -30.44
CA GLY A 38 15.52 -10.52 -31.43
C GLY A 38 15.60 -9.94 -32.85
N LYS A 39 15.56 -8.60 -32.98
CA LYS A 39 15.56 -7.87 -34.26
C LYS A 39 16.55 -6.72 -34.21
N LYS A 40 17.05 -6.32 -35.38
CA LYS A 40 17.93 -5.15 -35.53
C LYS A 40 17.18 -3.87 -35.19
N VAL A 41 17.79 -3.00 -34.40
CA VAL A 41 17.23 -1.70 -34.02
C VAL A 41 17.93 -0.60 -34.81
N THR A 42 17.14 0.19 -35.53
CA THR A 42 17.65 1.33 -36.30
C THR A 42 17.69 2.57 -35.41
N VAL A 43 18.89 3.06 -35.13
CA VAL A 43 19.11 4.33 -34.44
C VAL A 43 19.43 5.39 -35.51
N PRO A 44 18.59 6.44 -35.67
CA PRO A 44 18.87 7.49 -36.64
C PRO A 44 20.11 8.32 -36.24
N PRO A 45 20.81 8.96 -37.18
CA PRO A 45 22.01 9.75 -36.89
C PRO A 45 21.80 10.89 -35.88
N HIS A 46 20.59 11.45 -35.82
CA HIS A 46 20.21 12.57 -34.95
C HIS A 46 19.13 12.16 -33.94
N HIS A 47 19.29 10.95 -33.36
CA HIS A 47 18.32 10.34 -32.45
C HIS A 47 17.98 11.20 -31.23
N ASP A 48 18.91 12.05 -30.79
CA ASP A 48 18.80 12.92 -29.62
C ASP A 48 18.00 14.21 -29.88
N VAL A 49 17.87 14.62 -31.15
CA VAL A 49 17.22 15.88 -31.55
C VAL A 49 16.07 15.70 -32.54
N THR A 50 15.54 14.47 -32.70
CA THR A 50 14.44 14.20 -33.64
C THR A 50 13.20 15.05 -33.40
N GLY A 51 12.88 15.35 -32.14
CA GLY A 51 11.80 16.27 -31.78
C GLY A 51 12.04 17.71 -32.29
N ALA A 52 13.28 18.19 -32.23
CA ALA A 52 13.66 19.51 -32.76
C ALA A 52 13.58 19.53 -34.29
N ILE A 53 13.95 18.45 -34.97
CA ILE A 53 13.76 18.30 -36.42
C ILE A 53 12.28 18.38 -36.78
N GLY A 54 11.42 17.67 -36.05
CA GLY A 54 9.97 17.73 -36.23
C GLY A 54 9.42 19.15 -36.03
N ALA A 55 9.84 19.84 -34.96
CA ALA A 55 9.46 21.22 -34.71
C ALA A 55 9.93 22.17 -35.82
N ALA A 56 11.14 21.98 -36.37
CA ALA A 56 11.65 22.77 -37.48
C ALA A 56 10.82 22.55 -38.77
N ILE A 57 10.38 21.31 -39.04
CA ILE A 57 9.49 21.00 -40.16
C ILE A 57 8.13 21.69 -39.96
N LEU A 58 7.52 21.57 -38.78
CA LEU A 58 6.25 22.24 -38.46
C LEU A 58 6.36 23.76 -38.56
N ALA A 59 7.48 24.34 -38.09
CA ALA A 59 7.74 25.76 -38.22
C ALA A 59 7.89 26.19 -39.69
N LYS A 60 8.58 25.38 -40.50
CA LYS A 60 8.71 25.60 -41.96
C LYS A 60 7.35 25.56 -42.65
N GLU A 61 6.51 24.57 -42.32
CA GLU A 61 5.15 24.47 -42.83
C GLU A 61 4.30 25.68 -42.42
N LYS A 62 4.42 26.10 -41.15
CA LYS A 62 3.68 27.26 -40.63
C LYS A 62 4.06 28.56 -41.32
N VAL A 63 5.35 28.75 -41.59
CA VAL A 63 5.86 29.92 -42.33
C VAL A 63 5.38 29.94 -43.79
N ALA A 64 5.06 28.78 -44.37
CA ALA A 64 4.52 28.68 -45.72
C ALA A 64 3.01 28.97 -45.80
N GLU A 65 2.29 29.12 -44.67
CA GLU A 65 0.86 29.44 -44.67
C GLU A 65 0.61 30.91 -45.11
N PRO A 66 -0.34 31.16 -46.03
CA PRO A 66 -0.67 32.53 -46.45
C PRO A 66 -1.10 33.42 -45.29
N GLY A 67 -0.44 34.56 -45.12
CA GLY A 67 -0.76 35.55 -44.07
C GLY A 67 -0.08 35.32 -42.72
N PHE A 68 0.73 34.27 -42.55
CA PHE A 68 1.53 34.08 -41.34
C PHE A 68 2.79 34.96 -41.36
N THR A 69 3.04 35.71 -40.29
CA THR A 69 4.27 36.49 -40.09
C THR A 69 5.03 35.93 -38.89
N SER A 70 6.28 35.53 -39.09
CA SER A 70 7.12 34.97 -38.02
C SER A 70 7.54 36.06 -37.02
N SER A 71 7.51 35.73 -35.73
CA SER A 71 8.04 36.55 -34.64
C SER A 71 9.50 36.24 -34.29
N PHE A 72 10.17 35.37 -35.05
CA PHE A 72 11.56 34.98 -34.82
C PHE A 72 12.49 36.20 -34.93
N LYS A 73 13.27 36.45 -33.88
CA LYS A 73 14.09 37.67 -33.72
C LYS A 73 15.48 37.60 -34.33
N GLY A 74 15.90 36.44 -34.84
CA GLY A 74 17.24 36.21 -35.41
C GLY A 74 18.18 35.44 -34.47
N PHE A 75 19.32 35.01 -35.01
CA PHE A 75 20.34 34.27 -34.27
C PHE A 75 21.37 35.16 -33.56
N ASP A 76 21.31 36.48 -33.78
CA ASP A 76 22.15 37.51 -33.16
C ASP A 76 21.78 37.82 -31.70
N LEU A 77 20.74 37.18 -31.15
CA LEU A 77 20.27 37.36 -29.77
C LEU A 77 21.38 37.20 -28.71
N TYR A 78 22.38 36.33 -28.93
CA TYR A 78 23.48 36.13 -27.99
C TYR A 78 24.43 37.34 -27.87
N GLN A 79 24.39 38.27 -28.84
CA GLN A 79 25.20 39.49 -28.83
C GLN A 79 24.51 40.63 -28.08
N ARG A 80 23.21 40.49 -27.76
CA ARG A 80 22.44 41.53 -27.08
C ARG A 80 22.70 41.48 -25.59
N ARG A 81 22.89 42.65 -24.99
CA ARG A 81 23.00 42.78 -23.53
C ARG A 81 21.63 42.50 -22.92
N TYR A 82 21.63 41.67 -21.88
CA TYR A 82 20.44 41.38 -21.10
C TYR A 82 20.74 41.44 -19.61
N HIS A 83 19.72 41.75 -18.83
CA HIS A 83 19.75 41.74 -17.38
C HIS A 83 18.74 40.71 -16.87
N ILE A 84 19.15 39.84 -15.94
CA ILE A 84 18.26 38.86 -15.29
C ILE A 84 18.01 39.31 -13.85
N GLU A 85 16.75 39.49 -13.50
CA GLU A 85 16.27 39.73 -12.14
C GLU A 85 15.43 38.53 -11.71
N ILE A 86 15.67 37.99 -10.51
CA ILE A 86 14.93 36.84 -9.97
C ILE A 86 14.11 37.31 -8.77
N PHE A 87 12.81 37.02 -8.75
CA PHE A 87 11.93 37.35 -7.63
C PHE A 87 10.88 36.25 -7.38
N THR A 88 10.37 36.18 -6.15
CA THR A 88 9.30 35.23 -5.79
C THR A 88 7.93 35.88 -5.95
N CYS A 89 7.04 35.26 -6.72
CA CYS A 89 5.67 35.73 -6.93
C CYS A 89 4.75 35.33 -5.75
N GLU A 90 4.30 36.30 -4.96
CA GLU A 90 3.48 36.04 -3.75
C GLU A 90 1.96 35.98 -4.00
N ASP A 91 1.49 36.15 -5.24
CA ASP A 91 0.06 36.30 -5.53
C ASP A 91 -0.79 35.03 -5.31
N CYS A 92 -0.15 33.86 -5.25
CA CYS A 92 -0.85 32.61 -4.96
C CYS A 92 0.04 31.62 -4.20
N ALA A 93 -0.57 30.52 -3.76
CA ALA A 93 0.08 29.50 -2.94
C ALA A 93 1.27 28.80 -3.64
N ASN A 94 1.46 29.00 -4.96
CA ASN A 94 2.57 28.42 -5.70
C ASN A 94 3.91 29.08 -5.38
N GLN A 95 3.92 30.36 -4.95
CA GLN A 95 5.14 31.13 -4.63
C GLN A 95 6.27 30.89 -5.62
N CYS A 96 5.97 31.06 -6.92
CA CYS A 96 6.90 30.71 -7.98
C CYS A 96 8.11 31.64 -7.97
N GLU A 97 9.30 31.09 -8.17
CA GLU A 97 10.48 31.86 -8.56
C GLU A 97 10.31 32.28 -10.02
N ILE A 98 10.30 33.59 -10.26
CA ILE A 98 10.13 34.22 -11.56
C ILE A 98 11.46 34.82 -11.97
N HIS A 99 11.92 34.44 -13.16
CA HIS A 99 13.05 35.06 -13.83
C HIS A 99 12.53 36.11 -14.80
N LYS A 100 12.92 37.36 -14.58
CA LYS A 100 12.66 38.48 -15.47
C LYS A 100 13.92 38.76 -16.27
N VAL A 101 13.83 38.67 -17.58
CA VAL A 101 14.92 38.94 -18.53
C VAL A 101 14.60 40.22 -19.29
N GLU A 102 15.38 41.26 -19.03
CA GLU A 102 15.31 42.53 -19.74
C GLU A 102 16.35 42.55 -20.86
N LEU A 103 15.90 42.67 -22.10
CA LEU A 103 16.74 42.85 -23.28
C LEU A 103 16.76 44.34 -23.65
N GLU A 104 17.92 44.86 -24.05
CA GLU A 104 18.09 46.28 -24.40
C GLU A 104 17.08 46.73 -25.48
N GLY A 105 16.23 47.72 -25.15
CA GLY A 105 15.23 48.29 -26.06
C GLY A 105 13.93 47.47 -26.21
N GLU A 106 13.76 46.35 -25.49
CA GLU A 106 12.55 45.53 -25.53
C GLU A 106 11.83 45.52 -24.16
N GLU A 107 10.57 45.06 -24.15
CA GLU A 107 9.88 44.82 -22.90
C GLU A 107 10.45 43.61 -22.15
N PRO A 108 10.42 43.59 -20.81
CA PRO A 108 10.91 42.48 -20.02
C PRO A 108 10.15 41.20 -20.35
N LEU A 109 10.90 40.14 -20.66
CA LEU A 109 10.39 38.78 -20.73
C LEU A 109 10.38 38.18 -19.34
N TYR A 110 9.42 37.32 -19.05
CA TYR A 110 9.37 36.64 -17.77
C TYR A 110 9.12 35.15 -17.99
N TYR A 111 9.73 34.31 -17.17
CA TYR A 111 9.47 32.88 -17.13
C TYR A 111 9.66 32.31 -15.72
N GLY A 112 9.17 31.07 -15.50
CA GLY A 112 9.17 30.42 -14.19
C GLY A 112 7.81 30.49 -13.47
N SER A 113 6.82 31.14 -14.09
CA SER A 113 5.49 31.23 -13.51
C SER A 113 4.71 29.93 -13.71
N ARG A 114 4.24 29.30 -12.64
CA ARG A 114 3.39 28.11 -12.75
C ARG A 114 1.97 28.43 -13.21
N CYS A 115 1.51 29.66 -12.94
CA CYS A 115 0.18 30.13 -13.29
C CYS A 115 0.12 30.84 -14.65
N GLU A 116 1.23 30.91 -15.40
CA GLU A 116 1.37 31.67 -16.66
C GLU A 116 1.09 33.18 -16.50
N LYS A 117 1.07 33.70 -15.26
CA LYS A 117 0.89 35.14 -15.00
C LYS A 117 1.96 35.97 -15.74
N TYR A 118 3.15 35.40 -15.88
CA TYR A 118 4.31 36.07 -16.45
C TYR A 118 4.74 35.49 -17.80
N ASP A 119 4.33 34.25 -18.13
CA ASP A 119 4.63 33.62 -19.41
C ASP A 119 3.63 34.09 -20.51
N VAL A 120 4.08 35.02 -21.35
CA VAL A 120 3.45 35.47 -22.61
C VAL A 120 2.23 36.40 -22.48
N LYS A 121 2.31 37.57 -23.15
CA LYS A 121 1.15 38.44 -23.47
C LYS A 121 0.22 37.75 -24.50
N GLN A 122 -0.43 36.64 -24.15
CA GLN A 122 -1.60 36.18 -24.89
C GLN A 122 -2.88 36.69 -24.21
N ARG A 123 -3.25 37.93 -24.54
CA ARG A 123 -4.64 38.38 -24.47
C ARG A 123 -5.44 37.72 -25.59
N SER A 124 -5.69 36.42 -25.50
CA SER A 124 -6.95 35.91 -26.01
C SER A 124 -7.85 35.78 -24.79
N GLU A 125 -8.94 36.54 -24.74
CA GLU A 125 -10.02 36.34 -23.78
C GLU A 125 -10.72 35.01 -24.07
N ARG A 126 -10.00 33.88 -23.90
CA ARG A 126 -10.65 32.57 -23.87
C ARG A 126 -11.45 32.53 -22.59
N VAL A 127 -12.77 32.51 -22.73
CA VAL A 127 -13.67 32.20 -21.62
C VAL A 127 -13.35 30.79 -21.16
N LEU A 128 -12.60 30.69 -20.06
CA LEU A 128 -12.24 29.40 -19.48
C LEU A 128 -13.50 28.73 -18.91
N PRO A 129 -13.61 27.39 -18.99
CA PRO A 129 -14.62 26.67 -18.23
C PRO A 129 -14.56 27.02 -16.74
N PRO A 130 -15.63 26.84 -15.95
CA PRO A 130 -15.60 27.13 -14.52
C PRO A 130 -14.59 26.26 -13.74
N ASP A 131 -14.00 26.83 -12.69
CA ASP A 131 -13.08 26.11 -11.79
C ASP A 131 -13.85 25.31 -10.73
N PHE A 132 -14.24 24.08 -11.08
CA PHE A 132 -15.01 23.21 -10.20
C PHE A 132 -14.22 22.68 -9.00
N VAL A 133 -12.88 22.60 -9.08
CA VAL A 133 -12.04 22.23 -7.92
C VAL A 133 -12.01 23.36 -6.90
N LYS A 134 -11.92 24.63 -7.35
CA LYS A 134 -12.08 25.79 -6.46
C LYS A 134 -13.47 25.85 -5.85
N LEU A 135 -14.51 25.54 -6.61
CA LEU A 135 -15.88 25.43 -6.08
C LEU A 135 -15.96 24.38 -4.98
N ARG A 136 -15.47 23.16 -5.24
CA ARG A 136 -15.39 22.08 -4.24
C ARG A 136 -14.64 22.52 -2.99
N GLN A 137 -13.49 23.19 -3.14
CA GLN A 137 -12.70 23.68 -2.01
C GLN A 137 -13.46 24.74 -1.19
N LYS A 138 -14.21 25.63 -1.84
CA LYS A 138 -15.10 26.58 -1.14
C LYS A 138 -16.19 25.84 -0.36
N LEU A 139 -16.78 24.79 -0.92
CA LEU A 139 -17.76 23.95 -0.22
C LEU A 139 -17.14 23.24 0.99
N LEU A 140 -15.94 22.67 0.85
CA LEU A 140 -15.22 22.01 1.94
C LEU A 140 -14.97 22.95 3.14
N PHE A 141 -14.61 24.21 2.88
CA PHE A 141 -14.34 25.20 3.94
C PHE A 141 -15.56 26.03 4.36
N LYS A 142 -16.74 25.79 3.77
CA LYS A 142 -17.98 26.49 4.12
C LYS A 142 -18.40 26.17 5.55
N ARG A 143 -18.88 27.18 6.28
CA ARG A 143 -19.53 27.01 7.58
C ARG A 143 -20.99 26.64 7.37
N TYR A 144 -21.31 25.35 7.51
CA TYR A 144 -22.67 24.84 7.39
C TYR A 144 -23.52 25.10 8.64
N LEU A 145 -22.89 25.17 9.80
CA LEU A 145 -23.52 25.50 11.07
C LEU A 145 -22.96 26.81 11.63
N LYS A 146 -23.81 27.56 12.33
CA LYS A 146 -23.43 28.77 13.06
C LYS A 146 -23.50 28.48 14.55
N PHE A 147 -22.40 28.68 15.25
CA PHE A 147 -22.34 28.55 16.71
C PHE A 147 -22.27 29.94 17.36
N LYS A 148 -22.85 30.08 18.55
CA LYS A 148 -22.70 31.30 19.35
C LYS A 148 -21.24 31.41 19.79
N LYS A 149 -20.71 32.63 19.88
CA LYS A 149 -19.36 32.84 20.43
C LYS A 149 -19.33 32.27 21.86
N PRO A 150 -18.38 31.36 22.18
CA PRO A 150 -18.31 30.78 23.50
C PRO A 150 -17.93 31.84 24.53
N LYS A 151 -18.49 31.75 25.75
CA LYS A 151 -18.08 32.61 26.87
C LYS A 151 -16.63 32.32 27.30
N LYS A 152 -16.17 31.08 27.13
CA LYS A 152 -14.80 30.63 27.40
C LYS A 152 -14.37 29.64 26.31
N VAL A 153 -13.27 29.94 25.62
CA VAL A 153 -12.68 29.04 24.62
C VAL A 153 -11.88 27.95 25.36
N ARG A 154 -12.05 26.68 24.97
CA ARG A 154 -11.36 25.54 25.60
C ARG A 154 -9.88 25.43 25.23
N GLY A 155 -9.50 25.98 24.08
CA GLY A 155 -8.16 25.95 23.53
C GLY A 155 -8.17 26.06 22.01
N ARG A 156 -6.99 26.22 21.43
CA ARG A 156 -6.70 26.22 20.00
C ARG A 156 -6.37 24.80 19.56
N ILE A 157 -7.22 24.22 18.73
CA ILE A 157 -7.03 22.87 18.19
C ILE A 157 -6.57 22.97 16.73
N GLY A 158 -5.36 22.47 16.49
CA GLY A 158 -4.71 22.35 15.20
C GLY A 158 -5.27 21.19 14.38
N ILE A 159 -5.67 21.45 13.14
CA ILE A 159 -6.07 20.42 12.17
C ILE A 159 -5.14 20.52 10.94
N PRO A 160 -4.38 19.46 10.61
CA PRO A 160 -3.58 19.45 9.39
C PRO A 160 -4.50 19.31 8.18
N LEU A 161 -4.41 20.20 7.19
CA LEU A 161 -5.15 20.11 5.93
C LEU A 161 -4.49 19.07 5.01
N ALA A 162 -4.60 17.80 5.39
CA ALA A 162 -4.03 16.65 4.69
C ALA A 162 -4.95 15.43 4.76
N LEU A 163 -4.74 14.46 3.85
CA LEU A 163 -5.42 13.16 3.84
C LEU A 163 -6.96 13.28 3.95
N HIS A 164 -7.57 12.58 4.90
CA HIS A 164 -9.02 12.49 5.07
C HIS A 164 -9.69 13.85 5.41
N PHE A 165 -8.93 14.87 5.80
CA PHE A 165 -9.48 16.23 5.97
C PHE A 165 -9.89 16.88 4.63
N PHE A 166 -9.42 16.40 3.48
CA PHE A 166 -9.94 16.83 2.17
C PHE A 166 -11.37 16.33 1.87
N ASP A 167 -11.96 15.58 2.80
CA ASP A 167 -13.30 15.01 2.71
C ASP A 167 -14.12 15.32 3.98
N TYR A 168 -13.58 14.96 5.15
CA TYR A 168 -14.28 15.03 6.44
C TYR A 168 -14.03 16.32 7.24
N TYR A 169 -13.37 17.35 6.67
CA TYR A 169 -13.14 18.60 7.39
C TYR A 169 -14.43 19.29 7.89
N PRO A 170 -15.55 19.35 7.13
CA PRO A 170 -16.81 19.92 7.62
C PRO A 170 -17.31 19.25 8.91
N PHE A 171 -17.15 17.93 9.02
CA PHE A 171 -17.50 17.17 10.22
C PHE A 171 -16.66 17.64 11.41
N TRP A 172 -15.33 17.59 11.27
CA TRP A 172 -14.42 17.86 12.38
C TRP A 172 -14.45 19.31 12.82
N ARG A 173 -14.54 20.25 11.87
CA ARG A 173 -14.69 21.67 12.21
C ARG A 173 -15.95 21.91 13.04
N ALA A 174 -17.10 21.39 12.59
CA ALA A 174 -18.35 21.57 13.31
C ALA A 174 -18.34 20.86 14.68
N PHE A 175 -17.73 19.67 14.77
CA PHE A 175 -17.53 18.94 16.02
C PHE A 175 -16.77 19.79 17.05
N PHE A 176 -15.63 20.38 16.67
CA PHE A 176 -14.82 21.17 17.59
C PHE A 176 -15.41 22.56 17.89
N GLU A 177 -15.97 23.25 16.89
CA GLU A 177 -16.63 24.55 17.10
C GLU A 177 -17.87 24.39 18.02
N ALA A 178 -18.63 23.29 17.92
CA ALA A 178 -19.74 22.96 18.82
C ALA A 178 -19.30 22.63 20.25
N LEU A 179 -18.02 22.33 20.45
CA LEU A 179 -17.39 22.04 21.74
C LEU A 179 -16.60 23.23 22.29
N ASP A 180 -16.80 24.42 21.71
CA ASP A 180 -16.21 25.68 22.17
C ASP A 180 -14.66 25.73 22.01
N PHE A 181 -14.10 24.92 21.10
CA PHE A 181 -12.69 25.00 20.67
C PHE A 181 -12.52 26.01 19.52
N ARG A 182 -11.35 26.65 19.48
CA ARG A 182 -10.92 27.45 18.32
C ARG A 182 -10.14 26.58 17.35
N VAL A 183 -10.75 26.23 16.22
CA VAL A 183 -10.09 25.47 15.15
C VAL A 183 -9.05 26.35 14.44
N VAL A 184 -7.83 25.83 14.34
CA VAL A 184 -6.71 26.43 13.59
C VAL A 184 -6.23 25.40 12.58
N ASN A 185 -6.23 25.75 11.30
CA ASN A 185 -5.75 24.83 10.27
C ASN A 185 -4.25 25.04 10.04
N SER A 186 -3.55 24.01 9.55
CA SER A 186 -2.31 24.25 8.82
C SER A 186 -2.59 25.10 7.57
N ASP A 187 -1.55 25.69 7.00
CA ASP A 187 -1.72 26.37 5.71
C ASP A 187 -2.10 25.38 4.61
N ILE A 188 -2.69 25.87 3.53
CA ILE A 188 -2.86 25.06 2.32
C ILE A 188 -1.46 24.65 1.84
N SER A 189 -1.31 23.41 1.40
CA SER A 189 -0.06 22.84 0.90
C SER A 189 0.63 23.81 -0.06
N ASN A 190 1.87 24.14 0.26
CA ASN A 190 2.72 25.09 -0.46
C ASN A 190 4.16 24.56 -0.48
N GLN A 191 5.06 25.25 -1.18
CA GLN A 191 6.43 24.78 -1.37
C GLN A 191 7.20 24.61 -0.04
N LYS A 192 7.02 25.55 0.90
CA LYS A 192 7.61 25.44 2.25
C LYS A 192 7.17 24.19 3.01
N ILE A 193 5.88 23.85 2.96
CA ILE A 193 5.36 22.62 3.58
C ILE A 193 5.96 21.37 2.92
N VAL A 194 6.19 21.40 1.60
CA VAL A 194 6.82 20.29 0.87
C VAL A 194 8.28 20.11 1.30
N GLU A 195 9.04 21.19 1.36
CA GLU A 195 10.45 21.16 1.80
C GLU A 195 10.58 20.62 3.22
N GLU A 196 9.79 21.15 4.15
CA GLU A 196 9.77 20.65 5.53
C GLU A 196 9.32 19.18 5.60
N ALA A 197 8.38 18.76 4.77
CA ALA A 197 7.97 17.37 4.70
C ALA A 197 9.12 16.45 4.25
N LEU A 198 9.88 16.87 3.22
CA LEU A 198 11.00 16.10 2.67
C LEU A 198 12.20 16.01 3.62
N GLU A 199 12.38 16.98 4.51
CA GLU A 199 13.41 16.93 5.56
C GLU A 199 13.02 16.04 6.75
N LEU A 200 11.72 15.82 6.98
CA LEU A 200 11.21 15.23 8.22
C LEU A 200 10.67 13.80 8.08
N PHE A 201 10.40 13.30 6.88
CA PHE A 201 9.84 11.95 6.74
C PHE A 201 10.90 10.87 7.04
N ILE A 202 10.47 9.75 7.64
CA ILE A 202 11.38 8.69 8.12
C ILE A 202 11.38 7.47 7.18
N ALA A 203 10.26 7.21 6.50
CA ALA A 203 10.09 6.02 5.68
C ALA A 203 9.46 6.38 4.32
N GLU A 204 9.91 5.68 3.29
CA GLU A 204 9.41 5.86 1.92
C GLU A 204 7.94 5.46 1.82
N THR A 205 7.09 6.43 1.53
CA THR A 205 5.64 6.31 1.39
C THR A 205 5.16 7.15 0.23
N CYS A 206 3.87 7.09 -0.12
CA CYS A 206 3.34 8.00 -1.14
C CYS A 206 3.42 9.47 -0.69
N PHE A 207 3.62 10.38 -1.65
CA PHE A 207 3.80 11.81 -1.40
C PHE A 207 2.75 12.45 -0.45
N PRO A 208 1.44 12.16 -0.54
CA PRO A 208 0.44 12.69 0.40
C PRO A 208 0.70 12.34 1.86
N ILE A 209 1.32 11.19 2.14
CA ILE A 209 1.70 10.75 3.49
C ILE A 209 2.92 11.54 3.96
N LYS A 210 3.97 11.65 3.12
CA LYS A 210 5.15 12.50 3.41
C LYS A 210 4.72 13.93 3.76
N LEU A 211 3.81 14.51 2.97
CA LEU A 211 3.35 15.89 3.13
C LEU A 211 2.74 16.20 4.51
N THR A 212 2.22 15.19 5.22
CA THR A 212 1.67 15.38 6.56
C THR A 212 2.69 15.89 7.57
N TYR A 213 3.97 15.52 7.44
CA TYR A 213 5.04 15.95 8.33
C TYR A 213 5.22 17.48 8.26
N GLY A 214 5.22 18.06 7.06
CA GLY A 214 5.25 19.51 6.88
C GLY A 214 4.01 20.22 7.43
N HIS A 215 2.82 19.62 7.29
CA HIS A 215 1.60 20.17 7.90
C HIS A 215 1.63 20.18 9.42
N ILE A 216 2.23 19.16 10.06
CA ILE A 216 2.45 19.13 11.50
C ILE A 216 3.46 20.20 11.93
N ALA A 217 4.60 20.30 11.23
CA ALA A 217 5.60 21.33 11.49
C ALA A 217 4.99 22.75 11.39
N ASN A 218 4.13 22.99 10.39
CA ASN A 218 3.36 24.24 10.26
C ASN A 218 2.50 24.55 11.48
N LEU A 219 1.77 23.56 12.00
CA LEU A 219 0.93 23.73 13.20
C LEU A 219 1.74 23.97 14.47
N LEU A 220 2.89 23.30 14.63
CA LEU A 220 3.82 23.53 15.74
C LEU A 220 4.28 25.00 15.76
N ARG A 221 4.66 25.55 14.60
CA ARG A 221 5.04 26.98 14.49
C ARG A 221 3.90 27.93 14.83
N LYS A 222 2.65 27.54 14.55
CA LYS A 222 1.45 28.32 14.91
C LYS A 222 1.14 28.29 16.42
N LYS A 223 1.90 27.54 17.23
CA LYS A 223 1.77 27.44 18.69
C LYS A 223 0.33 27.16 19.11
N VAL A 224 -0.27 26.13 18.53
CA VAL A 224 -1.60 25.63 18.93
C VAL A 224 -1.48 24.86 20.25
N ASP A 225 -2.56 24.80 21.04
CA ASP A 225 -2.52 24.09 22.34
C ASP A 225 -2.60 22.57 22.14
N MET A 226 -3.30 22.14 21.08
CA MET A 226 -3.52 20.74 20.75
C MET A 226 -3.43 20.55 19.24
N ILE A 227 -2.99 19.39 18.78
CA ILE A 227 -3.09 18.99 17.37
C ILE A 227 -3.95 17.72 17.31
N PHE A 228 -5.00 17.76 16.51
CA PHE A 228 -5.87 16.63 16.27
C PHE A 228 -5.56 16.00 14.91
N PHE A 229 -5.04 14.78 14.93
CA PHE A 229 -4.82 14.01 13.73
C PHE A 229 -5.11 12.53 14.03
N PRO A 230 -6.35 12.07 13.81
CA PRO A 230 -6.78 10.75 14.22
C PRO A 230 -6.30 9.66 13.26
N ALA A 231 -6.18 8.45 13.81
CA ALA A 231 -5.99 7.22 13.07
C ALA A 231 -7.33 6.77 12.47
N LEU A 232 -7.65 7.21 11.24
CA LEU A 232 -8.91 6.87 10.59
C LEU A 232 -8.89 5.42 10.08
N ILE A 233 -9.57 4.51 10.78
CA ILE A 233 -9.58 3.06 10.53
C ILE A 233 -10.61 2.69 9.46
N LYS A 234 -11.88 3.02 9.70
CA LYS A 234 -13.02 2.69 8.85
C LYS A 234 -13.95 3.88 8.59
N VAL A 235 -14.65 3.83 7.47
CA VAL A 235 -15.68 4.78 7.06
C VAL A 235 -16.85 4.01 6.44
N SER A 236 -17.99 3.98 7.14
CA SER A 236 -19.20 3.24 6.74
C SER A 236 -20.34 4.21 6.36
N GLU A 237 -21.18 3.88 5.37
CA GLU A 237 -22.25 4.75 4.83
C GLU A 237 -23.67 4.21 5.03
N GLY A 238 -24.03 3.78 6.25
CA GLY A 238 -25.41 3.36 6.51
C GLY A 238 -25.64 2.88 7.94
N SER A 239 -26.89 2.92 8.40
CA SER A 239 -27.31 2.26 9.64
C SER A 239 -27.63 0.79 9.32
N GLY A 240 -26.80 -0.14 9.77
CA GLY A 240 -27.04 -1.59 9.61
C GLY A 240 -26.43 -2.24 8.36
N GLU A 241 -25.65 -1.52 7.56
CA GLU A 241 -24.83 -2.11 6.49
C GLU A 241 -23.63 -2.87 7.09
N SER A 242 -23.16 -3.92 6.39
CA SER A 242 -21.95 -4.61 6.84
C SER A 242 -20.76 -3.66 6.72
N ASP A 243 -19.86 -3.71 7.70
CA ASP A 243 -18.62 -2.91 7.74
C ASP A 243 -17.60 -3.32 6.63
N ASP A 244 -18.04 -4.14 5.68
CA ASP A 244 -17.28 -4.60 4.53
C ASP A 244 -17.03 -3.43 3.60
N GLY A 245 -15.79 -3.21 3.16
CA GLY A 245 -15.49 -2.06 2.29
C GLY A 245 -15.21 -0.74 2.99
N ALA A 246 -15.20 -0.73 4.32
CA ALA A 246 -15.06 0.52 5.06
C ALA A 246 -13.61 0.92 5.31
N TYR A 247 -12.61 0.04 5.14
CA TYR A 247 -11.25 0.32 5.56
C TYR A 247 -10.59 1.45 4.76
N ILE A 248 -9.79 2.25 5.45
CA ILE A 248 -8.86 3.20 4.85
C ILE A 248 -7.48 2.55 4.71
N CYS A 249 -6.59 3.10 3.87
CA CYS A 249 -5.26 2.52 3.69
C CYS A 249 -4.42 2.55 4.99
N PRO A 250 -3.55 1.54 5.23
CA PRO A 250 -2.75 1.43 6.45
C PRO A 250 -1.91 2.66 6.79
N TYR A 251 -1.35 3.37 5.80
CA TYR A 251 -0.57 4.58 6.08
C TYR A 251 -1.40 5.68 6.78
N VAL A 252 -2.66 5.87 6.39
CA VAL A 252 -3.57 6.82 7.05
C VAL A 252 -3.94 6.31 8.44
N GLN A 253 -4.15 5.00 8.60
CA GLN A 253 -4.51 4.40 9.90
C GLN A 253 -3.39 4.53 10.95
N SER A 254 -2.13 4.58 10.51
CA SER A 254 -0.94 4.62 11.38
C SER A 254 -0.24 5.99 11.38
N ILE A 255 -0.80 7.00 10.72
CA ILE A 255 -0.10 8.25 10.45
C ILE A 255 0.29 8.98 11.74
N GLY A 256 -0.60 9.02 12.73
CA GLY A 256 -0.29 9.67 13.99
C GLY A 256 0.73 8.89 14.83
N SER A 257 0.79 7.56 14.71
CA SER A 257 1.87 6.77 15.32
C SER A 257 3.22 7.08 14.69
N SER A 258 3.27 7.17 13.35
CA SER A 258 4.49 7.49 12.60
C SER A 258 4.97 8.91 12.90
N ILE A 259 4.06 9.88 13.02
CA ILE A 259 4.39 11.27 13.35
C ILE A 259 4.98 11.39 14.76
N ARG A 260 4.48 10.63 15.73
CA ARG A 260 4.99 10.65 17.12
C ARG A 260 6.44 10.20 17.24
N THR A 261 6.98 9.47 16.27
CA THR A 261 8.39 9.05 16.32
C THR A 261 9.35 10.17 15.93
N ASN A 262 8.90 11.14 15.12
CA ASN A 262 9.74 12.26 14.70
C ASN A 262 9.53 13.55 15.50
N PHE A 263 8.34 13.74 16.08
CA PHE A 263 7.99 14.96 16.78
C PHE A 263 7.83 14.76 18.28
N ASP A 264 8.62 15.51 19.05
CA ASP A 264 8.49 15.60 20.50
C ASP A 264 7.44 16.66 20.89
N PHE A 265 6.18 16.23 20.93
CA PHE A 265 5.05 17.09 21.28
C PHE A 265 5.07 17.52 22.75
N GLU A 266 5.64 16.71 23.64
CA GLU A 266 5.73 17.03 25.07
C GLU A 266 6.68 18.21 25.30
N ARG A 267 7.86 18.16 24.68
CA ARG A 267 8.81 19.29 24.70
C ARG A 267 8.25 20.54 24.03
N ALA A 268 7.41 20.39 23.01
CA ALA A 268 6.72 21.51 22.38
C ALA A 268 5.58 22.09 23.24
N GLY A 269 5.17 21.42 24.34
CA GLY A 269 4.04 21.82 25.17
C GLY A 269 2.68 21.66 24.47
N ILE A 270 2.58 20.79 23.46
CA ILE A 270 1.41 20.62 22.61
C ILE A 270 0.80 19.24 22.85
N LYS A 271 -0.52 19.18 23.09
CA LYS A 271 -1.20 17.89 23.21
C LYS A 271 -1.50 17.31 21.83
N PHE A 272 -0.85 16.20 21.46
CA PHE A 272 -1.13 15.49 20.22
C PHE A 272 -2.22 14.41 20.40
N ILE A 273 -3.35 14.56 19.73
CA ILE A 273 -4.56 13.75 19.86
C ILE A 273 -4.70 12.87 18.62
N ASN A 274 -4.45 11.56 18.79
CA ASN A 274 -4.48 10.56 17.73
C ASN A 274 -5.23 9.28 18.17
N PRO A 275 -6.55 9.38 18.47
CA PRO A 275 -7.34 8.18 18.73
C PRO A 275 -7.59 7.40 17.44
N PRO A 276 -7.74 6.07 17.50
CA PRO A 276 -8.38 5.31 16.44
C PRO A 276 -9.83 5.77 16.28
N ILE A 277 -10.21 6.08 15.05
CA ILE A 277 -11.53 6.59 14.70
C ILE A 277 -12.11 5.76 13.57
N SER A 278 -13.35 5.32 13.76
CA SER A 278 -14.19 4.81 12.68
C SER A 278 -15.38 5.74 12.53
N LEU A 279 -15.64 6.20 11.31
CA LEU A 279 -16.76 7.09 10.99
C LEU A 279 -17.95 6.29 10.47
N SER A 280 -19.16 6.71 10.83
CA SER A 280 -20.43 6.17 10.34
C SER A 280 -21.49 7.28 10.29
N SER A 281 -22.66 6.95 9.75
CA SER A 281 -23.82 7.85 9.71
C SER A 281 -24.66 7.84 11.00
N ASP A 282 -24.39 6.92 11.94
CA ASP A 282 -25.17 6.71 13.16
C ASP A 282 -24.52 7.40 14.39
N ILE A 283 -25.29 8.26 15.08
CA ILE A 283 -24.85 8.99 16.27
C ILE A 283 -24.48 8.06 17.42
N SER A 284 -25.28 7.01 17.68
CA SER A 284 -25.07 6.06 18.77
C SER A 284 -23.78 5.28 18.57
N ASP A 285 -23.55 4.83 17.34
CA ASP A 285 -22.33 4.14 16.94
C ASP A 285 -21.10 5.06 17.06
N LEU A 286 -21.17 6.29 16.55
CA LEU A 286 -20.10 7.28 16.69
C LEU A 286 -19.77 7.61 18.15
N LYS A 287 -20.78 7.73 19.02
CA LYS A 287 -20.55 7.95 20.46
C LYS A 287 -19.72 6.84 21.09
N HIS A 288 -19.99 5.58 20.73
CA HIS A 288 -19.21 4.45 21.21
C HIS A 288 -17.78 4.50 20.66
N LYS A 289 -17.65 4.73 19.35
CA LYS A 289 -16.36 4.81 18.65
C LYS A 289 -15.48 5.99 19.10
N PHE A 290 -16.08 7.07 19.61
CA PHE A 290 -15.34 8.28 20.03
C PHE A 290 -15.07 8.34 21.54
N LYS A 291 -15.26 7.23 22.27
CA LYS A 291 -15.06 7.19 23.72
C LYS A 291 -13.63 7.58 24.13
N GLN A 292 -12.61 7.12 23.38
CA GLN A 292 -11.22 7.51 23.63
C GLN A 292 -11.00 9.01 23.41
N LEU A 293 -11.49 9.56 22.29
CA LEU A 293 -11.42 10.99 22.00
C LEU A 293 -12.11 11.83 23.09
N ALA A 294 -13.25 11.38 23.60
CA ALA A 294 -13.96 12.04 24.70
C ALA A 294 -13.12 12.07 25.99
N GLY A 295 -12.42 10.98 26.31
CA GLY A 295 -11.46 10.91 27.41
C GLY A 295 -10.29 11.88 27.22
N ASP A 296 -9.68 11.89 26.03
CA ASP A 296 -8.57 12.78 25.68
C ASP A 296 -8.96 14.25 25.80
N LEU A 297 -10.19 14.61 25.43
CA LEU A 297 -10.69 15.99 25.47
C LEU A 297 -11.44 16.34 26.76
N LYS A 298 -11.56 15.40 27.71
CA LYS A 298 -12.34 15.55 28.96
C LYS A 298 -13.77 16.03 28.69
N LEU A 299 -14.46 15.37 27.77
CA LEU A 299 -15.84 15.68 27.39
C LEU A 299 -16.84 14.86 28.22
N SER A 300 -17.93 15.49 28.64
CA SER A 300 -19.11 14.77 29.13
C SER A 300 -19.88 14.10 28.00
N ASP A 301 -20.69 13.07 28.31
CA ASP A 301 -21.52 12.39 27.31
C ASP A 301 -22.46 13.35 26.56
N ARG A 302 -22.95 14.40 27.23
CA ARG A 302 -23.80 15.43 26.63
C ARG A 302 -23.02 16.27 25.63
N GLU A 303 -21.79 16.64 25.96
CA GLU A 303 -20.90 17.38 25.07
C GLU A 303 -20.50 16.54 23.87
N LEU A 304 -20.09 15.28 24.10
CA LEU A 304 -19.78 14.35 23.01
C LEU A 304 -20.96 14.21 22.05
N LYS A 305 -22.18 14.00 22.57
CA LYS A 305 -23.40 13.94 21.75
C LYS A 305 -23.60 15.23 20.94
N ARG A 306 -23.41 16.40 21.57
CA ARG A 306 -23.53 17.70 20.91
C ARG A 306 -22.52 17.87 19.77
N GLY A 307 -21.26 17.48 20.00
CA GLY A 307 -20.20 17.52 19.00
C GLY A 307 -20.48 16.58 17.82
N VAL A 308 -20.84 15.33 18.09
CA VAL A 308 -21.17 14.32 17.06
C VAL A 308 -22.36 14.75 16.21
N ASP A 309 -23.45 15.21 16.84
CA ASP A 309 -24.64 15.71 16.13
C ASP A 309 -24.32 16.91 15.21
N ALA A 310 -23.53 17.87 15.72
CA ALA A 310 -23.08 19.00 14.92
C ALA A 310 -22.19 18.56 13.74
N GLY A 311 -21.26 17.65 13.97
CA GLY A 311 -20.39 17.09 12.94
C GLY A 311 -21.18 16.39 11.83
N LEU A 312 -22.10 15.50 12.18
CA LEU A 312 -22.94 14.78 11.21
C LEU A 312 -23.82 15.72 10.40
N LYS A 313 -24.50 16.68 11.04
CA LYS A 313 -25.33 17.68 10.35
C LYS A 313 -24.52 18.50 9.34
N ALA A 314 -23.34 18.95 9.73
CA ALA A 314 -22.46 19.70 8.83
C ALA A 314 -21.97 18.84 7.66
N TYR A 315 -21.60 17.59 7.91
CA TYR A 315 -21.15 16.67 6.86
C TYR A 315 -22.26 16.29 5.88
N GLN A 316 -23.47 15.99 6.37
CA GLN A 316 -24.63 15.73 5.52
C GLN A 316 -24.99 16.94 4.64
N ALA A 317 -24.94 18.16 5.20
CA ALA A 317 -25.16 19.38 4.44
C ALA A 317 -24.07 19.60 3.38
N TYR A 318 -22.82 19.29 3.69
CA TYR A 318 -21.71 19.31 2.74
C TYR A 318 -21.92 18.34 1.58
N LYS A 319 -22.20 17.06 1.87
CA LYS A 319 -22.48 16.03 0.86
C LYS A 319 -23.66 16.40 -0.03
N ARG A 320 -24.72 16.98 0.55
CA ARG A 320 -25.87 17.50 -0.21
C ARG A 320 -25.45 18.60 -1.17
N SER A 321 -24.67 19.59 -0.71
CA SER A 321 -24.18 20.67 -1.59
C SER A 321 -23.29 20.15 -2.73
N LEU A 322 -22.44 19.16 -2.49
CA LEU A 322 -21.65 18.54 -3.57
C LEU A 322 -22.54 17.91 -4.64
N ARG A 323 -23.57 17.16 -4.21
CA ARG A 323 -24.54 16.51 -5.10
C ARG A 323 -25.35 17.53 -5.90
N GLU A 324 -25.89 18.55 -5.24
CA GLU A 324 -26.69 19.60 -5.89
C GLU A 324 -25.87 20.37 -6.95
N GLU A 325 -24.62 20.72 -6.65
CA GLU A 325 -23.74 21.37 -7.63
C GLU A 325 -23.32 20.41 -8.75
N GLY A 326 -23.06 19.16 -8.43
CA GLY A 326 -22.75 18.12 -9.42
C GLY A 326 -23.88 17.87 -10.41
N GLU A 327 -25.11 17.73 -9.93
CA GLU A 327 -26.30 17.57 -10.76
C GLU A 327 -26.51 18.77 -11.70
N LYS A 328 -26.31 20.01 -11.21
CA LYS A 328 -26.34 21.21 -12.06
C LYS A 328 -25.29 21.17 -13.17
N ILE A 329 -24.06 20.77 -12.83
CA ILE A 329 -22.95 20.70 -13.79
C ILE A 329 -23.23 19.64 -14.86
N LEU A 330 -23.64 18.44 -14.46
CA LEU A 330 -23.93 17.34 -15.39
C LEU A 330 -25.09 17.68 -16.32
N ASN A 331 -26.17 18.28 -15.79
CA ASN A 331 -27.32 18.72 -16.59
C ASN A 331 -27.00 19.90 -17.54
N SER A 332 -25.89 20.62 -17.29
CA SER A 332 -25.43 21.72 -18.15
C SER A 332 -24.54 21.27 -19.32
N LEU A 333 -24.21 19.98 -19.42
CA LEU A 333 -23.37 19.46 -20.50
C LEU A 333 -24.17 19.38 -21.80
N ALA A 334 -23.62 19.94 -22.88
CA ALA A 334 -24.22 19.76 -24.21
C ALA A 334 -24.08 18.30 -24.68
N PRO A 335 -24.96 17.79 -25.57
CA PRO A 335 -24.97 16.39 -25.98
C PRO A 335 -23.63 15.85 -26.49
N ASP A 336 -22.83 16.66 -27.19
CA ASP A 336 -21.51 16.29 -27.73
C ASP A 336 -20.34 16.86 -26.92
N GLU A 337 -20.60 17.55 -25.81
CA GLU A 337 -19.56 18.15 -24.99
C GLU A 337 -18.77 17.05 -24.26
N LYS A 338 -17.44 17.09 -24.34
CA LYS A 338 -16.58 16.16 -23.62
C LYS A 338 -16.09 16.81 -22.33
N ALA A 339 -16.37 16.18 -21.20
CA ALA A 339 -15.93 16.63 -19.89
C ALA A 339 -15.02 15.58 -19.24
N LEU A 340 -14.02 16.05 -18.50
CA LEU A 340 -13.04 15.20 -17.84
C LEU A 340 -13.36 15.12 -16.35
N VAL A 341 -13.54 13.90 -15.83
CA VAL A 341 -13.72 13.64 -14.40
C VAL A 341 -12.36 13.34 -13.77
N ILE A 342 -12.02 14.08 -12.71
CA ILE A 342 -10.79 13.88 -11.94
C ILE A 342 -11.01 12.72 -10.96
N VAL A 343 -10.62 11.52 -11.36
CA VAL A 343 -10.74 10.30 -10.56
C VAL A 343 -9.53 10.18 -9.65
N SER A 344 -9.74 10.32 -8.35
CA SER A 344 -8.66 10.21 -7.35
C SER A 344 -9.22 10.12 -5.94
N ARG A 345 -8.36 9.86 -4.96
CA ARG A 345 -8.68 10.20 -3.56
C ARG A 345 -8.71 11.72 -3.40
N PRO A 346 -9.58 12.27 -2.52
CA PRO A 346 -9.72 13.72 -2.39
C PRO A 346 -8.42 14.48 -2.13
N TYR A 347 -7.52 13.92 -1.33
CA TYR A 347 -6.22 14.51 -1.00
C TYR A 347 -5.17 14.40 -2.11
N ASN A 348 -5.42 13.59 -3.15
CA ASN A 348 -4.56 13.50 -4.32
C ASN A 348 -4.99 14.48 -5.41
N GLY A 349 -6.29 14.50 -5.75
CA GLY A 349 -6.78 15.28 -6.88
C GLY A 349 -7.16 16.72 -6.57
N TYR A 350 -7.44 17.06 -5.29
CA TYR A 350 -7.96 18.38 -4.93
C TYR A 350 -7.03 19.19 -4.02
N ASP A 351 -5.96 18.58 -3.52
CA ASP A 351 -4.81 19.34 -3.05
C ASP A 351 -4.05 19.83 -4.29
N ARG A 352 -4.03 21.15 -4.49
CA ARG A 352 -3.40 21.79 -5.67
C ARG A 352 -1.90 21.51 -5.78
N ARG A 353 -1.20 21.35 -4.65
CA ARG A 353 0.25 21.08 -4.67
C ARG A 353 0.54 19.62 -5.00
N VAL A 354 -0.28 18.70 -4.49
CA VAL A 354 -0.16 17.25 -4.77
C VAL A 354 -0.59 16.93 -6.20
N SER A 355 -1.69 17.53 -6.66
CA SER A 355 -2.20 17.36 -8.04
C SER A 355 -1.41 18.14 -9.10
N LEU A 356 -0.39 18.92 -8.72
CA LEU A 356 0.35 19.83 -9.60
C LEU A 356 -0.56 20.77 -10.42
N GLU A 357 -1.68 21.18 -9.81
CA GLU A 357 -2.75 22.00 -10.41
C GLU A 357 -3.31 21.43 -11.72
N LEU A 358 -3.25 20.11 -11.91
CA LEU A 358 -3.69 19.47 -13.14
C LEU A 358 -5.15 19.80 -13.55
N PRO A 359 -6.12 19.87 -12.62
CA PRO A 359 -7.49 20.27 -12.99
C PRO A 359 -7.57 21.69 -13.56
N ASP A 360 -6.72 22.62 -13.09
CA ASP A 360 -6.64 23.99 -13.62
C ASP A 360 -6.05 24.00 -15.03
N LYS A 361 -5.03 23.18 -15.27
CA LYS A 361 -4.42 23.02 -16.60
C LYS A 361 -5.36 22.42 -17.62
N ILE A 362 -6.14 21.41 -17.24
CA ILE A 362 -7.22 20.87 -18.08
C ILE A 362 -8.23 21.96 -18.46
N ARG A 363 -8.56 22.85 -17.52
CA ARG A 363 -9.42 24.01 -17.76
C ARG A 363 -8.81 24.99 -18.76
N LYS A 364 -7.51 25.26 -18.66
CA LYS A 364 -6.75 26.09 -19.62
C LYS A 364 -6.71 25.47 -21.03
N LEU A 365 -6.75 24.14 -21.12
CA LEU A 365 -6.92 23.41 -22.39
C LEU A 365 -8.37 23.46 -22.93
N GLY A 366 -9.30 24.13 -22.24
CA GLY A 366 -10.68 24.35 -22.68
C GLY A 366 -11.67 23.27 -22.23
N PHE A 367 -11.28 22.35 -21.35
CA PHE A 367 -12.14 21.25 -20.88
C PHE A 367 -12.67 21.47 -19.46
N LYS A 368 -13.91 21.06 -19.21
CA LYS A 368 -14.49 21.00 -17.87
C LYS A 368 -13.79 19.88 -17.06
N ALA A 369 -13.14 20.24 -15.96
CA ALA A 369 -12.52 19.31 -15.00
C ALA A 369 -13.43 19.10 -13.78
N ILE A 370 -14.23 18.04 -13.80
CA ILE A 370 -15.26 17.74 -12.80
C ILE A 370 -14.67 16.88 -11.67
N PRO A 371 -14.78 17.29 -10.39
CA PRO A 371 -14.45 16.44 -9.25
C PRO A 371 -15.27 15.16 -9.22
N LEU A 372 -14.66 14.03 -8.88
CA LEU A 372 -15.34 12.73 -8.72
C LEU A 372 -16.52 12.80 -7.74
N ASP A 373 -16.42 13.58 -6.66
CA ASP A 373 -17.46 13.66 -5.63
C ASP A 373 -18.65 14.55 -6.01
N PHE A 374 -18.65 15.11 -7.22
CA PHE A 374 -19.83 15.72 -7.83
C PHE A 374 -20.68 14.70 -8.61
N LEU A 375 -20.16 13.48 -8.83
CA LEU A 375 -20.95 12.44 -9.49
C LEU A 375 -22.02 11.88 -8.53
N PRO A 376 -23.24 11.57 -9.03
CA PRO A 376 -24.31 10.98 -8.24
C PRO A 376 -24.07 9.48 -8.06
N LEU A 377 -23.03 9.13 -7.29
CA LEU A 377 -22.66 7.74 -7.01
C LEU A 377 -23.57 7.17 -5.90
N GLY A 378 -24.11 5.97 -6.12
CA GLY A 378 -24.75 5.18 -5.05
C GLY A 378 -23.72 4.42 -4.21
N ASN A 379 -24.19 3.63 -3.23
CA ASN A 379 -23.31 2.89 -2.31
C ASN A 379 -22.47 1.82 -3.02
N GLY A 380 -22.90 1.32 -4.19
CA GLY A 380 -22.10 0.47 -5.09
C GLY A 380 -21.64 -0.87 -4.49
N GLU A 381 -22.16 -1.26 -3.32
CA GLU A 381 -21.65 -2.37 -2.51
C GLU A 381 -21.87 -3.74 -3.16
N ALA A 382 -23.01 -3.91 -3.84
CA ALA A 382 -23.39 -5.18 -4.46
C ALA A 382 -22.43 -5.63 -5.59
N ASP A 383 -21.73 -4.69 -6.24
CA ASP A 383 -20.88 -4.97 -7.39
C ASP A 383 -19.42 -5.31 -7.01
N PHE A 384 -19.00 -5.03 -5.77
CA PHE A 384 -17.59 -5.13 -5.35
C PHE A 384 -17.41 -5.76 -3.95
N PRO A 385 -17.84 -7.02 -3.75
CA PRO A 385 -17.84 -7.66 -2.42
C PRO A 385 -16.45 -7.75 -1.77
N TYR A 386 -15.38 -7.86 -2.57
CA TYR A 386 -14.02 -8.02 -2.08
C TYR A 386 -13.22 -6.72 -1.95
N MET A 387 -13.71 -5.60 -2.50
CA MET A 387 -13.03 -4.32 -2.37
C MET A 387 -13.27 -3.75 -0.98
N TYR A 388 -12.36 -4.07 -0.05
CA TYR A 388 -12.47 -3.67 1.35
C TYR A 388 -12.03 -2.21 1.60
N TRP A 389 -11.43 -1.52 0.61
CA TRP A 389 -11.08 -0.11 0.73
C TRP A 389 -12.22 0.82 0.30
N ARG A 390 -12.59 1.75 1.19
CA ARG A 390 -13.69 2.72 0.94
C ARG A 390 -13.47 3.53 -0.33
N TYR A 391 -12.31 4.18 -0.44
CA TYR A 391 -11.98 4.95 -1.65
C TYR A 391 -11.85 4.07 -2.90
N GLY A 392 -11.48 2.80 -2.74
CA GLY A 392 -11.44 1.85 -3.86
C GLY A 392 -12.83 1.60 -4.43
N ARG A 393 -13.83 1.34 -3.58
CA ARG A 393 -15.24 1.21 -4.00
C ARG A 393 -15.70 2.46 -4.74
N THR A 394 -15.51 3.63 -4.15
CA THR A 394 -15.90 4.91 -4.75
C THR A 394 -15.26 5.12 -6.14
N ILE A 395 -13.97 4.81 -6.30
CA ILE A 395 -13.26 4.93 -7.58
C ILE A 395 -13.83 3.96 -8.63
N LEU A 396 -14.12 2.71 -8.26
CA LEU A 396 -14.67 1.72 -9.18
C LEU A 396 -16.12 2.02 -9.58
N THR A 397 -16.96 2.46 -8.63
CA THR A 397 -18.32 2.94 -8.91
C THR A 397 -18.30 4.16 -9.84
N ALA A 398 -17.36 5.09 -9.63
CA ALA A 398 -17.18 6.24 -10.52
C ALA A 398 -16.76 5.81 -11.93
N GLY A 399 -15.83 4.86 -12.05
CA GLY A 399 -15.42 4.31 -13.35
C GLY A 399 -16.59 3.75 -14.14
N ASP A 400 -17.47 2.99 -13.48
CA ASP A 400 -18.67 2.46 -14.12
C ASP A 400 -19.67 3.53 -14.56
N TYR A 401 -19.90 4.53 -13.72
CA TYR A 401 -20.74 5.68 -14.05
C TYR A 401 -20.19 6.43 -15.27
N ILE A 402 -18.89 6.76 -15.26
CA ILE A 402 -18.19 7.46 -16.34
C ILE A 402 -18.25 6.65 -17.62
N ARG A 403 -18.07 5.33 -17.54
CA ARG A 403 -18.10 4.46 -18.72
C ARG A 403 -19.45 4.52 -19.44
N ARG A 404 -20.57 4.53 -18.71
CA ARG A 404 -21.92 4.57 -19.31
C ARG A 404 -22.37 5.96 -19.73
N HIS A 405 -21.75 7.02 -19.23
CA HIS A 405 -22.16 8.39 -19.56
C HIS A 405 -21.51 8.88 -20.86
N PRO A 406 -22.23 9.28 -21.92
CA PRO A 406 -21.64 9.62 -23.23
C PRO A 406 -20.57 10.73 -23.17
N ASN A 407 -20.81 11.77 -22.37
CA ASN A 407 -19.95 12.96 -22.27
C ASN A 407 -18.70 12.84 -21.38
N LEU A 408 -18.64 11.87 -20.47
CA LEU A 408 -17.64 11.85 -19.39
C LEU A 408 -16.45 10.95 -19.72
N PHE A 409 -15.25 11.43 -19.44
CA PHE A 409 -13.99 10.68 -19.57
C PHE A 409 -13.16 10.81 -18.30
N ALA A 410 -12.47 9.75 -17.91
CA ALA A 410 -11.71 9.74 -16.65
C ALA A 410 -10.27 10.24 -16.85
N VAL A 411 -9.82 11.10 -15.94
CA VAL A 411 -8.41 11.39 -15.68
C VAL A 411 -8.10 10.86 -14.27
N TYR A 412 -7.52 9.67 -14.19
CA TYR A 412 -7.16 9.02 -12.94
C TYR A 412 -5.80 9.54 -12.46
N ILE A 413 -5.82 10.33 -11.39
CA ILE A 413 -4.62 10.80 -10.68
C ILE A 413 -4.30 9.89 -9.50
N THR A 414 -3.12 9.26 -9.53
CA THR A 414 -2.55 8.49 -8.42
C THR A 414 -1.18 9.03 -8.02
N SER A 415 -0.59 8.49 -6.96
CA SER A 415 0.74 8.86 -6.47
C SER A 415 1.68 7.66 -6.53
N PHE A 416 2.96 7.91 -6.82
CA PHE A 416 4.00 6.91 -6.66
C PHE A 416 3.99 6.36 -5.22
N GLY A 417 4.20 5.05 -5.06
CA GLY A 417 4.11 4.36 -3.76
C GLY A 417 2.68 4.23 -3.19
N CYS A 418 1.62 4.55 -3.95
CA CYS A 418 0.24 4.35 -3.48
C CYS A 418 -0.11 2.86 -3.41
N GLY A 419 -0.06 2.29 -2.19
CA GLY A 419 -0.34 0.88 -1.95
C GLY A 419 -1.70 0.42 -2.50
N PRO A 420 -2.85 1.03 -2.14
CA PRO A 420 -4.14 0.59 -2.68
C PRO A 420 -4.25 0.64 -4.21
N ASP A 421 -3.67 1.65 -4.85
CA ASP A 421 -3.77 1.82 -6.30
C ASP A 421 -2.91 0.82 -7.08
N SER A 422 -1.98 0.13 -6.42
CA SER A 422 -1.32 -1.04 -7.02
C SER A 422 -2.27 -2.18 -7.38
N PHE A 423 -3.49 -2.20 -6.81
CA PHE A 423 -4.55 -3.15 -7.17
C PHE A 423 -5.76 -2.47 -7.82
N ILE A 424 -6.21 -1.32 -7.30
CA ILE A 424 -7.43 -0.65 -7.80
C ILE A 424 -7.30 -0.30 -9.28
N THR A 425 -6.10 0.06 -9.77
CA THR A 425 -5.90 0.45 -11.17
C THR A 425 -6.16 -0.69 -12.15
N HIS A 426 -5.86 -1.95 -11.81
CA HIS A 426 -6.20 -3.11 -12.65
C HIS A 426 -7.71 -3.28 -12.80
N PHE A 427 -8.43 -3.24 -11.68
CA PHE A 427 -9.89 -3.34 -11.68
C PHE A 427 -10.52 -2.16 -12.40
N PHE A 428 -9.98 -0.94 -12.23
CA PHE A 428 -10.44 0.25 -12.93
C PHE A 428 -10.21 0.16 -14.43
N HIS A 429 -9.02 -0.29 -14.87
CA HIS A 429 -8.69 -0.51 -16.28
C HIS A 429 -9.69 -1.47 -16.93
N LYS A 430 -9.89 -2.66 -16.32
CA LYS A 430 -10.87 -3.64 -16.79
C LYS A 430 -12.29 -3.07 -16.81
N ARG A 431 -12.65 -2.27 -15.80
CA ARG A 431 -13.98 -1.65 -15.73
C ARG A 431 -14.20 -0.67 -16.87
N MET A 432 -13.20 0.14 -17.18
CA MET A 432 -13.22 1.15 -18.24
C MET A 432 -13.08 0.57 -19.65
N SER A 433 -12.81 -0.73 -19.81
CA SER A 433 -12.66 -1.39 -21.11
C SER A 433 -13.75 -0.98 -22.10
N GLY A 434 -13.30 -0.57 -23.29
CA GLY A 434 -14.14 -0.02 -24.36
C GLY A 434 -14.26 1.50 -24.35
N LYS A 435 -13.81 2.20 -23.30
CA LYS A 435 -13.80 3.67 -23.25
C LYS A 435 -12.44 4.22 -22.79
N PRO A 436 -11.85 5.19 -23.52
CA PRO A 436 -10.53 5.70 -23.20
C PRO A 436 -10.53 6.49 -21.89
N TYR A 437 -9.44 6.37 -21.14
CA TYR A 437 -9.15 7.18 -19.96
C TYR A 437 -7.64 7.46 -19.87
N LEU A 438 -7.29 8.49 -19.11
CA LEU A 438 -5.90 8.86 -18.86
C LEU A 438 -5.54 8.54 -17.41
N GLN A 439 -4.47 7.76 -17.21
CA GLN A 439 -3.89 7.54 -15.88
C GLN A 439 -2.57 8.31 -15.73
N LEU A 440 -2.48 9.13 -14.70
CA LEU A 440 -1.30 9.91 -14.35
C LEU A 440 -0.86 9.56 -12.94
N GLU A 441 0.43 9.29 -12.80
CA GLU A 441 1.08 9.04 -11.52
C GLU A 441 1.94 10.25 -11.20
N LEU A 442 1.71 10.82 -10.01
CA LEU A 442 2.39 12.00 -9.50
C LEU A 442 3.37 11.62 -8.39
N ASP A 443 4.37 12.45 -8.18
CA ASP A 443 5.41 12.27 -7.16
C ASP A 443 5.74 13.60 -6.47
N GLU A 444 6.69 13.62 -5.54
CA GLU A 444 7.18 14.83 -4.87
C GLU A 444 7.76 15.90 -5.83
N HIS A 445 8.19 15.49 -7.02
CA HIS A 445 8.78 16.36 -8.01
C HIS A 445 7.80 17.42 -8.55
N SER A 446 8.32 18.61 -8.84
CA SER A 446 7.56 19.75 -9.35
C SER A 446 7.47 19.80 -10.88
N ALA A 447 8.17 18.92 -11.58
CA ALA A 447 8.23 18.87 -13.04
C ALA A 447 6.87 18.49 -13.63
N ASN A 448 6.28 19.41 -14.40
CA ASN A 448 4.90 19.29 -14.86
C ASN A 448 4.72 19.28 -16.38
N ALA A 449 5.76 19.62 -17.15
CA ALA A 449 5.69 19.73 -18.61
C ALA A 449 5.24 18.42 -19.26
N GLY A 450 5.83 17.29 -18.86
CA GLY A 450 5.47 15.96 -19.38
C GLY A 450 4.04 15.52 -19.05
N LEU A 451 3.42 16.05 -17.98
CA LEU A 451 2.03 15.75 -17.62
C LEU A 451 1.04 16.50 -18.52
N ILE A 452 1.34 17.76 -18.84
CA ILE A 452 0.50 18.59 -19.71
C ILE A 452 0.46 17.98 -21.11
N THR A 453 1.62 17.60 -21.68
CA THR A 453 1.68 16.95 -23.00
C THR A 453 0.86 15.65 -23.05
N ARG A 454 0.84 14.87 -21.96
CA ARG A 454 -0.02 13.66 -21.87
C ARG A 454 -1.51 13.99 -21.82
N CYS A 455 -1.89 15.08 -21.15
CA CYS A 455 -3.27 15.57 -21.17
C CYS A 455 -3.68 16.08 -22.55
N GLU A 456 -2.81 16.84 -23.23
CA GLU A 456 -3.03 17.33 -24.59
C GLU A 456 -3.23 16.17 -25.58
N ALA A 457 -2.31 15.19 -25.55
CA ALA A 457 -2.41 14.00 -26.39
C ALA A 457 -3.68 13.19 -26.11
N PHE A 458 -4.07 13.05 -24.84
CA PHE A 458 -5.32 12.37 -24.49
C PHE A 458 -6.53 13.13 -25.01
N ILE A 459 -6.61 14.44 -24.76
CA ILE A 459 -7.69 15.31 -25.23
C ILE A 459 -7.81 15.25 -26.76
N ASP A 460 -6.69 15.28 -27.48
CA ASP A 460 -6.69 15.17 -28.94
C ASP A 460 -7.22 13.80 -29.40
N SER A 461 -6.81 12.71 -28.75
CA SER A 461 -7.32 11.36 -29.02
C SER A 461 -8.84 11.26 -28.83
N LEU A 462 -9.40 12.03 -27.88
CA LEU A 462 -10.85 12.03 -27.65
C LEU A 462 -11.61 12.57 -28.84
N ARG A 463 -11.06 13.47 -29.66
CA ARG A 463 -11.76 14.06 -30.82
C ARG A 463 -12.33 13.01 -31.77
N PHE A 464 -11.59 11.93 -31.98
CA PHE A 464 -11.96 10.84 -32.88
C PHE A 464 -12.81 9.74 -32.22
N TYR A 465 -12.92 9.74 -30.89
CA TYR A 465 -13.68 8.75 -30.17
C TYR A 465 -15.19 8.99 -30.33
N LYS A 466 -15.91 7.94 -30.73
CA LYS A 466 -17.37 7.88 -30.77
C LYS A 466 -17.86 6.99 -29.64
N PHE A 467 -18.81 7.49 -28.87
CA PHE A 467 -19.37 6.73 -27.76
C PHE A 467 -20.19 5.54 -28.27
N SER A 468 -19.93 4.37 -27.69
CA SER A 468 -20.77 3.19 -27.81
C SER A 468 -21.18 2.73 -26.42
N MET A 469 -22.46 2.39 -26.25
CA MET A 469 -22.93 1.79 -25.00
C MET A 469 -22.16 0.49 -24.75
N PRO A 470 -21.49 0.33 -23.60
CA PRO A 470 -20.77 -0.90 -23.31
C PRO A 470 -21.72 -2.09 -23.17
N VAL A 471 -21.38 -3.21 -23.83
CA VAL A 471 -22.22 -4.43 -23.88
C VAL A 471 -21.98 -5.34 -22.67
N SER A 472 -20.80 -5.29 -22.05
CA SER A 472 -20.45 -6.18 -20.93
C SER A 472 -20.63 -5.53 -19.57
N SER A 473 -21.22 -6.27 -18.62
CA SER A 473 -21.07 -6.06 -17.19
C SER A 473 -19.86 -6.87 -16.71
N PHE A 474 -18.80 -6.21 -16.29
CA PHE A 474 -17.73 -6.88 -15.56
C PHE A 474 -18.20 -7.11 -14.11
N SER A 475 -18.35 -8.37 -13.71
CA SER A 475 -18.40 -8.79 -12.32
C SER A 475 -17.24 -9.75 -12.07
N ILE A 476 -16.54 -9.57 -10.94
CA ILE A 476 -15.52 -10.55 -10.56
C ILE A 476 -16.26 -11.80 -10.10
N ARG A 477 -16.05 -12.91 -10.81
CA ARG A 477 -16.73 -14.19 -10.53
C ARG A 477 -16.29 -14.71 -9.16
N CYS A 478 -17.27 -15.14 -8.37
CA CYS A 478 -17.01 -16.05 -7.26
C CYS A 478 -16.98 -17.46 -7.85
N ASP A 479 -15.82 -18.12 -7.80
CA ASP A 479 -15.69 -19.47 -8.33
C ASP A 479 -16.33 -20.45 -7.33
N ASP A 480 -17.53 -20.92 -7.66
CA ASP A 480 -18.14 -22.08 -7.00
C ASP A 480 -17.64 -23.35 -7.71
N PHE A 481 -16.93 -24.21 -6.99
CA PHE A 481 -16.37 -25.44 -7.53
C PHE A 481 -16.36 -26.55 -6.48
N LYS A 482 -16.43 -27.80 -6.93
CA LYS A 482 -16.30 -28.99 -6.07
C LYS A 482 -14.81 -29.34 -5.92
N PRO A 483 -14.22 -29.21 -4.72
CA PRO A 483 -12.78 -29.43 -4.54
C PRO A 483 -12.32 -30.84 -4.86
N PHE A 484 -13.21 -31.83 -4.71
CA PHE A 484 -12.90 -33.25 -4.86
C PHE A 484 -12.69 -33.71 -6.32
N GLU A 485 -13.04 -32.88 -7.31
CA GLU A 485 -12.95 -33.25 -8.72
C GLU A 485 -11.66 -32.74 -9.40
N ARG A 486 -10.86 -31.93 -8.71
CA ARG A 486 -9.70 -31.21 -9.26
C ARG A 486 -8.46 -31.32 -8.37
N THR A 487 -7.30 -31.09 -8.95
CA THR A 487 -6.03 -30.97 -8.22
C THR A 487 -5.86 -29.56 -7.69
N VAL A 488 -5.70 -29.43 -6.37
CA VAL A 488 -5.46 -28.16 -5.68
C VAL A 488 -3.98 -27.82 -5.70
N TYR A 489 -3.61 -26.79 -6.44
CA TYR A 489 -2.24 -26.28 -6.49
C TYR A 489 -2.01 -25.22 -5.41
N ILE A 490 -1.12 -25.53 -4.46
CA ILE A 490 -0.79 -24.69 -3.30
C ILE A 490 0.51 -23.94 -3.60
N PRO A 491 0.52 -22.59 -3.55
CA PRO A 491 1.75 -21.81 -3.68
C PRO A 491 2.78 -22.19 -2.62
N ASN A 492 4.05 -22.31 -3.02
CA ASN A 492 5.15 -22.60 -2.12
C ASN A 492 5.65 -21.32 -1.43
N MET A 493 4.76 -20.76 -0.60
CA MET A 493 5.09 -19.61 0.25
C MET A 493 6.16 -20.00 1.29
N CYS A 494 5.98 -21.14 1.93
CA CYS A 494 6.91 -21.72 2.90
C CYS A 494 6.56 -23.21 3.12
N ASP A 495 7.38 -23.92 3.89
CA ASP A 495 7.24 -25.36 4.11
C ASP A 495 5.89 -25.77 4.75
N HIS A 496 5.17 -24.83 5.36
CA HIS A 496 3.80 -25.05 5.85
C HIS A 496 2.81 -25.44 4.73
N ALA A 497 3.13 -25.16 3.47
CA ALA A 497 2.38 -25.64 2.31
C ALA A 497 2.33 -27.18 2.25
N TYR A 498 3.38 -27.89 2.69
CA TYR A 498 3.40 -29.36 2.73
C TYR A 498 2.46 -29.93 3.80
N VAL A 499 2.32 -29.24 4.94
CA VAL A 499 1.32 -29.57 5.97
C VAL A 499 -0.09 -29.42 5.39
N LEU A 500 -0.35 -28.33 4.67
CA LEU A 500 -1.64 -28.08 4.06
C LEU A 500 -1.98 -29.12 2.98
N ARG A 501 -1.00 -29.48 2.12
CA ARG A 501 -1.14 -30.57 1.14
C ARG A 501 -1.52 -31.88 1.82
N ALA A 502 -0.76 -32.29 2.85
CA ALA A 502 -1.02 -33.52 3.59
C ALA A 502 -2.40 -33.51 4.26
N ALA A 503 -2.82 -32.36 4.80
CA ALA A 503 -4.15 -32.19 5.37
C ALA A 503 -5.24 -32.29 4.28
N PHE A 504 -5.07 -31.70 3.11
CA PHE A 504 -6.01 -31.87 2.00
C PHE A 504 -6.14 -33.32 1.55
N GLU A 505 -5.01 -34.04 1.41
CA GLU A 505 -4.98 -35.46 1.06
C GLU A 505 -5.71 -36.33 2.08
N ARG A 506 -5.49 -36.08 3.38
CA ARG A 506 -6.19 -36.78 4.47
C ARG A 506 -7.72 -36.68 4.35
N PHE A 507 -8.23 -35.53 3.90
CA PHE A 507 -9.65 -35.28 3.75
C PHE A 507 -10.17 -35.54 2.33
N GLY A 508 -9.41 -36.27 1.50
CA GLY A 508 -9.86 -36.77 0.20
C GLY A 508 -9.69 -35.80 -0.97
N LEU A 509 -8.97 -34.68 -0.81
CA LEU A 509 -8.62 -33.80 -1.92
C LEU A 509 -7.28 -34.22 -2.53
N THR A 510 -7.17 -34.12 -3.85
CA THR A 510 -5.86 -34.20 -4.51
C THR A 510 -5.20 -32.82 -4.44
N ALA A 511 -3.98 -32.74 -3.89
CA ALA A 511 -3.28 -31.48 -3.73
C ALA A 511 -1.80 -31.60 -4.09
N GLU A 512 -1.23 -30.54 -4.64
CA GLU A 512 0.18 -30.44 -5.03
C GLU A 512 0.73 -29.10 -4.53
N VAL A 513 1.91 -29.10 -3.91
CA VAL A 513 2.64 -27.87 -3.62
C VAL A 513 3.43 -27.50 -4.86
N LEU A 514 3.30 -26.25 -5.33
CA LEU A 514 4.07 -25.74 -6.46
C LEU A 514 5.57 -25.78 -6.14
N ASP A 515 6.41 -25.75 -7.18
CA ASP A 515 7.86 -25.72 -6.99
C ASP A 515 8.28 -24.49 -6.18
N GLU A 516 9.43 -24.58 -5.51
CA GLU A 516 10.02 -23.40 -4.87
C GLU A 516 10.27 -22.32 -5.96
N PRO A 517 9.92 -21.04 -5.68
CA PRO A 517 10.14 -19.96 -6.62
C PRO A 517 11.59 -19.88 -7.09
N ASP A 518 11.76 -19.58 -8.38
CA ASP A 518 13.06 -19.39 -9.02
C ASP A 518 13.06 -18.17 -9.96
N GLU A 519 14.18 -17.96 -10.66
CA GLU A 519 14.32 -16.84 -11.61
C GLU A 519 13.26 -16.92 -12.73
N LEU A 520 12.82 -18.12 -13.13
CA LEU A 520 11.76 -18.29 -14.14
C LEU A 520 10.39 -17.89 -13.58
N THR A 521 10.07 -18.26 -12.33
CA THR A 521 8.89 -17.75 -11.62
C THR A 521 8.89 -16.22 -11.64
N LEU A 522 10.01 -15.61 -11.28
CA LEU A 522 10.15 -14.16 -11.22
C LEU A 522 9.94 -13.48 -12.59
N ASP A 523 10.50 -14.06 -13.64
CA ASP A 523 10.35 -13.56 -15.01
C ASP A 523 8.90 -13.61 -15.48
N PHE A 524 8.18 -14.72 -15.21
CA PHE A 524 6.74 -14.80 -15.48
C PHE A 524 5.96 -13.77 -14.66
N GLY A 525 6.23 -13.67 -13.35
CA GLY A 525 5.57 -12.71 -12.48
C GLY A 525 5.71 -11.27 -12.96
N LYS A 526 6.93 -10.84 -13.31
CA LYS A 526 7.21 -9.49 -13.84
C LYS A 526 6.55 -9.21 -15.18
N LYS A 527 6.23 -10.25 -15.97
CA LYS A 527 5.58 -10.10 -17.28
C LYS A 527 4.10 -9.73 -17.15
N PHE A 528 3.42 -10.24 -16.12
CA PHE A 528 1.97 -10.09 -15.95
C PHE A 528 1.56 -9.08 -14.87
N THR A 529 2.51 -8.57 -14.10
CA THR A 529 2.31 -7.53 -13.09
C THR A 529 2.75 -6.14 -13.59
N SER A 530 2.25 -5.08 -12.95
CA SER A 530 2.63 -3.70 -13.29
C SER A 530 3.90 -3.23 -12.56
N GLY A 531 4.47 -4.05 -11.67
CA GLY A 531 5.60 -3.69 -10.82
C GLY A 531 5.23 -2.74 -9.69
N LYS A 532 3.94 -2.63 -9.37
CA LYS A 532 3.42 -1.83 -8.23
C LYS A 532 2.87 -2.71 -7.12
N GLU A 533 2.48 -3.93 -7.47
CA GLU A 533 1.96 -4.98 -6.60
C GLU A 533 3.04 -5.37 -5.58
N CYS A 534 2.65 -5.99 -4.48
CA CYS A 534 3.65 -6.49 -3.54
C CYS A 534 4.48 -7.59 -4.21
N TYR A 535 5.75 -7.69 -3.86
CA TYR A 535 6.62 -8.73 -4.39
C TYR A 535 6.06 -10.18 -4.23
N PRO A 536 5.42 -10.57 -3.11
CA PRO A 536 4.72 -11.86 -3.01
C PRO A 536 3.62 -12.08 -4.06
N CYS A 537 2.92 -11.04 -4.50
CA CYS A 537 1.95 -11.14 -5.59
C CYS A 537 2.65 -11.47 -6.91
N VAL A 538 3.80 -10.85 -7.16
CA VAL A 538 4.62 -11.12 -8.36
C VAL A 538 5.05 -12.59 -8.39
N ILE A 539 5.53 -13.11 -7.26
CA ILE A 539 5.97 -14.50 -7.15
C ILE A 539 4.80 -15.48 -7.33
N THR A 540 3.72 -15.30 -6.59
CA THR A 540 2.55 -16.19 -6.68
C THR A 540 1.88 -16.15 -8.05
N THR A 541 1.84 -14.99 -8.72
CA THR A 541 1.45 -14.89 -10.13
C THR A 541 2.39 -15.70 -11.02
N GLY A 542 3.71 -15.52 -10.83
CA GLY A 542 4.73 -16.27 -11.56
C GLY A 542 4.58 -17.79 -11.44
N ASP A 543 4.34 -18.30 -10.23
CA ASP A 543 4.17 -19.73 -9.98
C ASP A 543 2.92 -20.29 -10.67
N MET A 544 1.79 -19.57 -10.63
CA MET A 544 0.57 -19.98 -11.33
C MET A 544 0.80 -20.08 -12.84
N ILE A 545 1.42 -19.05 -13.44
CA ILE A 545 1.70 -19.03 -14.87
C ILE A 545 2.71 -20.11 -15.25
N LYS A 546 3.79 -20.27 -14.48
CA LYS A 546 4.79 -21.33 -14.67
C LYS A 546 4.13 -22.70 -14.67
N LYS A 547 3.19 -22.97 -13.76
CA LYS A 547 2.45 -24.23 -13.72
C LYS A 547 1.54 -24.40 -14.93
N ILE A 548 0.82 -23.37 -15.37
CA ILE A 548 -0.01 -23.43 -16.59
C ILE A 548 0.81 -23.80 -17.82
N HIS A 549 2.06 -23.33 -17.90
CA HIS A 549 2.98 -23.65 -18.99
C HIS A 549 3.75 -24.97 -18.81
N SER A 550 3.53 -25.70 -17.71
CA SER A 550 4.24 -26.96 -17.43
C SER A 550 3.69 -28.12 -18.27
N ALA A 551 4.57 -29.09 -18.58
CA ALA A 551 4.17 -30.26 -19.37
C ALA A 551 3.13 -31.09 -18.59
N GLY A 552 2.03 -31.47 -19.27
CA GLY A 552 0.98 -32.29 -18.68
C GLY A 552 -0.02 -31.53 -17.79
N PHE A 553 0.02 -30.20 -17.75
CA PHE A 553 -0.99 -29.40 -17.08
C PHE A 553 -2.34 -29.46 -17.82
N ASP A 554 -3.41 -29.80 -17.10
CA ASP A 554 -4.78 -29.81 -17.60
C ASP A 554 -5.62 -28.73 -16.87
N PRO A 555 -5.95 -27.61 -17.54
CA PRO A 555 -6.76 -26.53 -16.96
C PRO A 555 -8.12 -27.00 -16.42
N SER A 556 -8.74 -28.01 -17.03
CA SER A 556 -10.07 -28.50 -16.64
C SER A 556 -10.05 -29.24 -15.30
N ARG A 557 -8.88 -29.75 -14.91
CA ARG A 557 -8.64 -30.49 -13.67
C ARG A 557 -7.85 -29.70 -12.63
N ALA A 558 -7.59 -28.41 -12.88
CA ALA A 558 -6.81 -27.56 -12.00
C ALA A 558 -7.69 -26.64 -11.14
N VAL A 559 -7.25 -26.38 -9.91
CA VAL A 559 -7.69 -25.25 -9.09
C VAL A 559 -6.49 -24.67 -8.36
N PHE A 560 -6.37 -23.34 -8.36
CA PHE A 560 -5.30 -22.67 -7.61
C PHE A 560 -5.78 -22.29 -6.22
N PHE A 561 -4.97 -22.58 -5.19
CA PHE A 561 -5.20 -22.13 -3.83
C PHE A 561 -4.57 -20.75 -3.62
N MET A 562 -5.37 -19.77 -3.21
CA MET A 562 -4.89 -18.44 -2.86
C MET A 562 -5.75 -17.88 -1.73
N PRO A 563 -5.39 -18.09 -0.45
CA PRO A 563 -6.17 -17.61 0.66
C PRO A 563 -6.18 -16.07 0.68
N GLY A 564 -7.20 -15.49 1.28
CA GLY A 564 -7.36 -14.03 1.41
C GLY A 564 -7.41 -13.57 2.87
N ALA A 565 -7.21 -12.27 3.08
CA ALA A 565 -7.40 -11.63 4.38
C ALA A 565 -8.38 -10.45 4.30
N ASP A 566 -9.07 -10.16 5.40
CA ASP A 566 -9.96 -8.99 5.53
C ASP A 566 -9.15 -7.71 5.77
N GLY A 567 -8.58 -7.16 4.70
CA GLY A 567 -7.92 -5.86 4.67
C GLY A 567 -6.98 -5.58 5.86
N PRO A 568 -6.65 -4.30 6.10
CA PRO A 568 -6.49 -3.25 5.10
C PRO A 568 -5.26 -3.48 4.18
N CYS A 569 -4.55 -4.61 4.30
CA CYS A 569 -3.37 -4.97 3.51
C CYS A 569 -3.73 -5.52 2.13
N ARG A 570 -2.88 -5.23 1.12
CA ARG A 570 -2.99 -5.64 -0.29
C ARG A 570 -3.25 -7.13 -0.52
N PHE A 571 -2.76 -8.00 0.38
CA PHE A 571 -2.94 -9.46 0.30
C PHE A 571 -4.40 -9.88 0.08
N GLY A 572 -5.36 -9.17 0.70
CA GLY A 572 -6.79 -9.48 0.53
C GLY A 572 -7.34 -9.37 -0.89
N LEU A 573 -6.58 -8.85 -1.85
CA LEU A 573 -6.98 -8.72 -3.26
C LEU A 573 -6.22 -9.63 -4.23
N TYR A 574 -5.31 -10.48 -3.74
CA TYR A 574 -4.50 -11.34 -4.62
C TYR A 574 -5.37 -12.29 -5.44
N SER A 575 -6.32 -13.00 -4.82
CA SER A 575 -7.21 -13.93 -5.54
C SER A 575 -8.04 -13.22 -6.62
N GLN A 576 -8.47 -11.98 -6.34
CA GLN A 576 -9.24 -11.17 -7.29
C GLN A 576 -8.40 -10.70 -8.47
N TYR A 577 -7.14 -10.33 -8.21
CA TYR A 577 -6.19 -9.99 -9.25
C TYR A 577 -5.82 -11.21 -10.11
N HIS A 578 -5.55 -12.37 -9.48
CA HIS A 578 -5.27 -13.60 -10.20
C HIS A 578 -6.48 -14.07 -11.04
N ARG A 579 -7.72 -13.92 -10.55
CA ARG A 579 -8.94 -14.20 -11.33
C ARG A 579 -8.99 -13.32 -12.58
N LEU A 580 -8.75 -12.02 -12.42
CA LEU A 580 -8.70 -11.07 -13.55
C LEU A 580 -7.64 -11.48 -14.57
N LEU A 581 -6.44 -11.85 -14.11
CA LEU A 581 -5.36 -12.29 -14.97
C LEU A 581 -5.70 -13.58 -15.73
N LEU A 582 -6.23 -14.59 -15.04
CA LEU A 582 -6.64 -15.85 -15.67
C LEU A 582 -7.72 -15.63 -16.74
N ASP A 583 -8.69 -14.76 -16.48
CA ASP A 583 -9.70 -14.39 -17.47
C ASP A 583 -9.09 -13.72 -18.71
N ASP A 584 -8.14 -12.79 -18.52
CA ASP A 584 -7.45 -12.10 -19.60
C ASP A 584 -6.57 -13.04 -20.44
N LEU A 585 -6.05 -14.10 -19.83
CA LEU A 585 -5.28 -15.15 -20.51
C LEU A 585 -6.14 -16.24 -21.16
N GLY A 586 -7.47 -16.17 -21.02
CA GLY A 586 -8.39 -17.16 -21.57
C GLY A 586 -8.56 -18.44 -20.73
N HIS A 587 -8.14 -18.40 -19.45
CA HIS A 587 -8.26 -19.49 -18.47
C HIS A 587 -9.44 -19.25 -17.49
N GLY A 588 -10.59 -18.85 -18.03
CA GLY A 588 -11.83 -18.61 -17.28
C GLY A 588 -12.38 -19.85 -16.54
N GLU A 589 -11.94 -21.03 -16.96
CA GLU A 589 -12.33 -22.35 -16.47
C GLU A 589 -11.55 -22.83 -15.23
N ILE A 590 -10.39 -22.22 -14.93
CA ILE A 590 -9.56 -22.57 -13.77
C ILE A 590 -10.05 -21.76 -12.56
N PRO A 591 -10.69 -22.38 -11.56
CA PRO A 591 -11.14 -21.68 -10.37
C PRO A 591 -10.00 -21.31 -9.42
N ILE A 592 -10.26 -20.36 -8.52
CA ILE A 592 -9.39 -20.05 -7.39
C ILE A 592 -10.08 -20.40 -6.07
N PHE A 593 -9.47 -21.30 -5.30
CA PHE A 593 -9.87 -21.61 -3.93
C PHE A 593 -9.31 -20.57 -2.95
N SER A 594 -10.17 -19.71 -2.41
CA SER A 594 -9.76 -18.53 -1.63
C SER A 594 -10.51 -18.40 -0.29
N PRO A 595 -10.28 -19.30 0.70
CA PRO A 595 -10.80 -19.09 2.05
C PRO A 595 -10.25 -17.79 2.65
N ASN A 596 -11.03 -17.10 3.49
CA ASN A 596 -10.73 -15.74 3.93
C ASN A 596 -10.57 -15.62 5.46
N SER A 597 -9.70 -14.73 5.93
CA SER A 597 -9.54 -14.51 7.38
C SER A 597 -10.77 -13.91 8.07
N LYS A 598 -11.71 -13.28 7.34
CA LYS A 598 -12.91 -12.63 7.89
C LYS A 598 -13.74 -13.53 8.80
N ASP A 599 -13.85 -14.82 8.46
CA ASP A 599 -14.58 -15.84 9.21
C ASP A 599 -13.63 -16.80 9.97
N GLY A 600 -12.37 -16.38 10.16
CA GLY A 600 -11.31 -17.23 10.69
C GLY A 600 -10.99 -18.42 9.78
N TYR A 601 -11.16 -18.25 8.46
CA TYR A 601 -11.02 -19.28 7.44
C TYR A 601 -12.02 -20.43 7.60
N ALA A 602 -13.31 -20.13 7.72
CA ALA A 602 -14.38 -21.14 7.80
C ALA A 602 -14.73 -21.73 6.44
N GLY A 603 -14.47 -20.99 5.37
CA GLY A 603 -14.68 -21.40 3.98
C GLY A 603 -13.83 -22.58 3.46
N PHE A 604 -13.20 -23.40 4.31
CA PHE A 604 -12.50 -24.61 3.84
C PHE A 604 -13.45 -25.73 3.40
N GLY A 605 -14.73 -25.72 3.81
CA GLY A 605 -15.78 -26.63 3.31
C GLY A 605 -15.62 -28.13 3.65
N LEU A 606 -14.56 -28.50 4.38
CA LEU A 606 -14.29 -29.85 4.89
C LEU A 606 -14.94 -30.03 6.27
N ASP A 607 -14.88 -31.23 6.88
CA ASP A 607 -15.27 -31.43 8.29
C ASP A 607 -14.45 -30.48 9.19
N GLY A 608 -14.97 -29.26 9.34
CA GLY A 608 -14.15 -28.06 9.49
C GLY A 608 -13.36 -28.06 10.78
N THR A 609 -13.88 -28.74 11.80
CA THR A 609 -13.22 -28.85 13.11
C THR A 609 -12.04 -29.82 13.04
N ALA A 610 -12.19 -30.96 12.37
CA ALA A 610 -11.14 -31.97 12.26
C ALA A 610 -10.01 -31.51 11.33
N PHE A 611 -10.35 -30.93 10.16
CA PHE A 611 -9.37 -30.38 9.22
C PHE A 611 -8.54 -29.26 9.85
N ARG A 612 -9.20 -28.27 10.47
CA ARG A 612 -8.52 -27.16 11.15
C ARG A 612 -7.62 -27.66 12.28
N LYS A 613 -8.08 -28.64 13.05
CA LYS A 613 -7.32 -29.22 14.16
C LYS A 613 -6.02 -29.86 13.66
N VAL A 614 -6.06 -30.78 12.69
CA VAL A 614 -4.85 -31.46 12.22
C VAL A 614 -3.90 -30.50 11.50
N THR A 615 -4.44 -29.57 10.71
CA THR A 615 -3.64 -28.54 10.03
C THR A 615 -2.91 -27.67 11.04
N TRP A 616 -3.61 -27.19 12.08
CA TRP A 616 -3.02 -26.41 13.16
C TRP A 616 -1.92 -27.19 13.90
N GLN A 617 -2.16 -28.45 14.25
CA GLN A 617 -1.17 -29.30 14.92
C GLN A 617 0.10 -29.49 14.06
N GLY A 618 -0.08 -29.77 12.76
CA GLY A 618 1.03 -29.90 11.82
C GLY A 618 1.81 -28.60 11.65
N MET A 619 1.13 -27.45 11.58
CA MET A 619 1.79 -26.14 11.47
C MET A 619 2.62 -25.82 12.71
N VAL A 620 2.09 -26.05 13.93
CA VAL A 620 2.89 -25.84 15.15
C VAL A 620 4.09 -26.78 15.21
N PHE A 621 3.92 -28.04 14.81
CA PHE A 621 5.02 -28.99 14.74
C PHE A 621 6.13 -28.48 13.82
N LEU A 622 5.76 -27.95 12.65
CA LEU A 622 6.71 -27.43 11.68
C LEU A 622 7.39 -26.13 12.15
N ASP A 623 6.69 -25.24 12.85
CA ASP A 623 7.31 -24.09 13.52
C ASP A 623 8.36 -24.54 14.54
N CYS A 624 8.08 -25.60 15.31
CA CYS A 624 9.06 -26.19 16.24
C CYS A 624 10.27 -26.77 15.50
N LEU A 625 10.07 -27.52 14.41
CA LEU A 625 11.16 -28.01 13.56
C LEU A 625 12.00 -26.87 12.97
N THR A 626 11.37 -25.79 12.54
CA THR A 626 12.06 -24.63 11.95
C THR A 626 12.91 -23.91 12.99
N LYS A 627 12.41 -23.80 14.24
CA LYS A 627 13.25 -23.31 15.35
C LYS A 627 14.45 -24.21 15.60
N LEU A 628 14.30 -25.54 15.51
CA LEU A 628 15.43 -26.46 15.64
C LEU A 628 16.46 -26.32 14.51
N LEU A 629 15.99 -26.13 13.28
CA LEU A 629 16.85 -25.87 12.13
C LEU A 629 17.75 -24.67 12.41
N HIS A 630 17.17 -23.52 12.76
CA HIS A 630 17.94 -22.30 13.01
C HIS A 630 18.77 -22.33 14.31
N ARG A 631 18.42 -23.20 15.28
CA ARG A 631 19.20 -23.38 16.51
C ARG A 631 20.40 -24.31 16.33
N VAL A 632 20.34 -25.25 15.38
CA VAL A 632 21.38 -26.28 15.21
C VAL A 632 22.27 -26.00 14.00
N ARG A 633 21.70 -25.62 12.86
CA ARG A 633 22.41 -25.41 11.59
C ARG A 633 23.57 -24.41 11.68
N PRO A 634 23.46 -23.26 12.38
CA PRO A 634 24.58 -22.31 12.46
C PRO A 634 25.83 -22.91 13.11
N TYR A 635 25.66 -23.90 13.99
CA TYR A 635 26.73 -24.52 14.77
C TYR A 635 27.17 -25.87 14.22
N GLU A 636 26.57 -26.37 13.13
CA GLU A 636 26.84 -27.71 12.63
C GLU A 636 28.30 -27.89 12.18
N VAL A 637 28.89 -29.05 12.48
CA VAL A 637 30.24 -29.39 12.03
C VAL A 637 30.22 -29.84 10.57
N ASN A 638 29.26 -30.68 10.20
CA ASN A 638 29.08 -31.18 8.83
C ASN A 638 28.00 -30.33 8.11
N CYS A 639 28.43 -29.46 7.20
CA CYS A 639 27.53 -28.57 6.48
C CYS A 639 26.40 -29.33 5.76
N GLY A 640 25.16 -28.92 5.97
CA GLY A 640 23.95 -29.49 5.36
C GLY A 640 23.39 -30.73 6.06
N GLU A 641 23.97 -31.20 7.16
CA GLU A 641 23.45 -32.35 7.92
C GLU A 641 22.10 -32.00 8.57
N THR A 642 21.99 -30.80 9.16
CA THR A 642 20.77 -30.33 9.83
C THR A 642 19.63 -30.12 8.84
N GLU A 643 19.92 -29.56 7.65
CA GLU A 643 18.93 -29.32 6.59
C GLU A 643 18.34 -30.65 6.06
N LYS A 644 19.18 -31.67 5.83
CA LYS A 644 18.72 -33.00 5.41
C LYS A 644 17.80 -33.63 6.45
N LEU A 645 18.14 -33.49 7.74
CA LEU A 645 17.32 -34.00 8.84
C LEU A 645 15.97 -33.25 8.93
N TYR A 646 15.98 -31.93 8.73
CA TYR A 646 14.78 -31.11 8.67
C TYR A 646 13.83 -31.57 7.55
N LEU A 647 14.33 -31.72 6.32
CA LEU A 647 13.55 -32.19 5.18
C LEU A 647 13.00 -33.61 5.39
N HIS A 648 13.78 -34.49 6.02
CA HIS A 648 13.30 -35.82 6.42
C HIS A 648 12.08 -35.74 7.35
N TYR A 649 12.12 -34.87 8.36
CA TYR A 649 11.00 -34.73 9.29
C TYR A 649 9.78 -34.00 8.71
N ILE A 650 9.94 -33.14 7.70
CA ILE A 650 8.80 -32.63 6.91
C ILE A 650 8.06 -33.77 6.19
N GLN A 651 8.80 -34.69 5.57
CA GLN A 651 8.21 -35.85 4.90
C GLN A 651 7.53 -36.79 5.91
N ARG A 652 8.19 -37.08 7.03
CA ARG A 652 7.61 -37.87 8.13
C ARG A 652 6.32 -37.24 8.65
N LEU A 653 6.33 -35.92 8.92
CA LEU A 653 5.15 -35.18 9.36
C LEU A 653 4.00 -35.28 8.35
N SER A 654 4.30 -35.13 7.06
CA SER A 654 3.30 -35.28 5.99
C SER A 654 2.66 -36.67 6.01
N HIS A 655 3.46 -37.74 6.12
CA HIS A 655 2.96 -39.11 6.22
C HIS A 655 2.11 -39.34 7.47
N THR A 656 2.54 -38.83 8.63
CA THR A 656 1.78 -38.90 9.89
C THR A 656 0.42 -38.23 9.75
N ILE A 657 0.33 -37.07 9.08
CA ILE A 657 -0.94 -36.38 8.83
C ILE A 657 -1.86 -37.22 7.93
N VAL A 658 -1.36 -37.69 6.78
CA VAL A 658 -2.16 -38.46 5.80
C VAL A 658 -2.70 -39.76 6.41
N ARG A 659 -1.90 -40.42 7.27
CA ARG A 659 -2.27 -41.69 7.92
C ARG A 659 -3.08 -41.54 9.20
N ASP A 660 -3.39 -40.31 9.61
CA ASP A 660 -4.04 -40.01 10.90
C ASP A 660 -3.30 -40.60 12.12
N GLU A 661 -1.97 -40.58 12.08
CA GLU A 661 -1.11 -41.02 13.17
C GLU A 661 -0.94 -39.90 14.22
N SER A 662 -0.56 -40.27 15.45
CA SER A 662 -0.33 -39.30 16.53
C SER A 662 0.98 -38.53 16.34
N PHE A 663 0.96 -37.22 16.58
CA PHE A 663 2.15 -36.38 16.65
C PHE A 663 2.97 -36.58 17.94
N GLU A 664 2.37 -37.16 18.98
CA GLU A 664 2.98 -37.32 20.31
C GLU A 664 4.29 -38.12 20.32
N PRO A 665 4.43 -39.25 19.57
CA PRO A 665 5.73 -39.94 19.44
C PRO A 665 6.71 -39.21 18.51
N LEU A 666 6.21 -38.52 17.47
CA LEU A 666 7.05 -37.92 16.43
C LEU A 666 7.85 -36.71 16.93
N ALA A 667 7.27 -35.89 17.81
CA ALA A 667 7.93 -34.67 18.30
C ALA A 667 9.19 -34.97 19.15
N PRO A 668 9.13 -35.85 20.16
CA PRO A 668 10.32 -36.35 20.88
C PRO A 668 11.35 -37.00 19.96
N GLU A 669 10.91 -37.82 19.00
CA GLU A 669 11.78 -38.49 18.04
C GLU A 669 12.61 -37.47 17.25
N ALA A 670 11.93 -36.47 16.67
CA ALA A 670 12.58 -35.38 15.94
C ALA A 670 13.53 -34.59 16.84
N ALA A 671 13.07 -34.15 18.02
CA ALA A 671 13.90 -33.37 18.93
C ALA A 671 15.19 -34.13 19.34
N ALA A 672 15.09 -35.43 19.63
CA ALA A 672 16.22 -36.28 19.98
C ALA A 672 17.15 -36.58 18.79
N ALA A 673 16.67 -36.50 17.55
CA ALA A 673 17.52 -36.64 16.37
C ALA A 673 18.40 -35.38 16.18
N PHE A 674 17.84 -34.18 16.40
CA PHE A 674 18.59 -32.92 16.29
C PHE A 674 19.69 -32.78 17.34
N THR A 675 19.53 -33.36 18.53
CA THR A 675 20.58 -33.32 19.57
C THR A 675 21.81 -34.18 19.24
N LYS A 676 21.69 -35.11 18.29
CA LYS A 676 22.78 -35.98 17.83
C LYS A 676 23.68 -35.33 16.78
N ILE A 677 23.27 -34.20 16.20
CA ILE A 677 24.08 -33.45 15.24
C ILE A 677 25.33 -32.91 15.95
N SER A 678 26.49 -33.14 15.35
CA SER A 678 27.77 -32.63 15.87
C SER A 678 27.84 -31.12 15.72
N ARG A 679 28.14 -30.41 16.82
CA ARG A 679 28.13 -28.94 16.87
C ARG A 679 29.46 -28.37 17.36
N ARG A 680 29.83 -27.20 16.83
CA ARG A 680 30.93 -26.38 17.32
C ARG A 680 30.56 -25.78 18.68
N ASN A 681 31.51 -25.78 19.61
CA ASN A 681 31.33 -25.15 20.92
C ASN A 681 31.68 -23.65 20.83
N GLU A 682 30.79 -22.87 20.24
CA GLU A 682 30.91 -21.42 20.10
C GLU A 682 29.59 -20.72 20.45
N SER A 683 29.65 -19.44 20.80
CA SER A 683 28.46 -18.62 21.11
C SER A 683 28.31 -17.57 20.02
N ARG A 684 27.12 -17.52 19.40
CA ARG A 684 26.77 -16.51 18.38
C ARG A 684 25.72 -15.54 18.92
N PRO A 685 25.80 -14.24 18.62
CA PRO A 685 24.71 -13.31 18.88
C PRO A 685 23.45 -13.73 18.14
N VAL A 686 22.31 -13.56 18.79
CA VAL A 686 20.99 -13.87 18.23
C VAL A 686 20.41 -12.64 17.55
N VAL A 687 19.82 -12.83 16.37
CA VAL A 687 19.06 -11.81 15.65
C VAL A 687 17.63 -12.30 15.42
N GLY A 688 16.66 -11.45 15.72
CA GLY A 688 15.25 -11.69 15.37
C GLY A 688 14.95 -11.27 13.94
N VAL A 689 14.26 -12.11 13.17
CA VAL A 689 13.74 -11.80 11.84
C VAL A 689 12.21 -11.69 11.91
N VAL A 690 11.72 -10.48 11.66
CA VAL A 690 10.29 -10.13 11.59
C VAL A 690 9.98 -9.53 10.21
N GLY A 691 8.74 -9.13 9.98
CA GLY A 691 8.30 -8.47 8.75
C GLY A 691 7.25 -9.29 8.02
N GLU A 692 7.18 -9.14 6.71
CA GLU A 692 6.11 -9.68 5.88
C GLU A 692 6.15 -11.20 5.78
N ILE A 693 5.04 -11.86 6.10
CA ILE A 693 4.96 -13.30 6.37
C ILE A 693 5.39 -14.15 5.17
N PHE A 694 5.09 -13.74 3.93
CA PHE A 694 5.55 -14.49 2.75
C PHE A 694 7.07 -14.32 2.63
N LEU A 695 7.52 -13.07 2.65
CA LEU A 695 8.91 -12.75 2.38
C LEU A 695 9.86 -13.31 3.43
N ARG A 696 9.53 -13.19 4.72
CA ARG A 696 10.41 -13.67 5.80
C ARG A 696 10.54 -15.19 5.83
N ASN A 697 9.59 -15.93 5.24
CA ASN A 697 9.59 -17.39 5.21
C ASN A 697 10.04 -17.99 3.86
N ASN A 698 9.95 -17.25 2.74
CA ASN A 698 10.33 -17.76 1.43
C ASN A 698 11.80 -17.46 1.11
N ARG A 699 12.63 -18.51 1.02
CA ARG A 699 14.09 -18.40 0.83
C ARG A 699 14.48 -17.62 -0.43
N PHE A 700 13.91 -18.00 -1.58
CA PHE A 700 14.20 -17.30 -2.84
C PHE A 700 13.82 -15.81 -2.76
N SER A 701 12.64 -15.51 -2.22
CA SER A 701 12.10 -14.14 -2.23
C SER A 701 12.84 -13.19 -1.28
N ASN A 702 13.52 -13.69 -0.25
CA ASN A 702 14.36 -12.89 0.63
C ASN A 702 15.86 -13.03 0.35
N ASN A 703 16.24 -13.51 -0.84
CA ASN A 703 17.63 -13.72 -1.22
C ASN A 703 18.42 -14.59 -0.21
N TYR A 704 17.77 -15.58 0.40
CA TYR A 704 18.38 -16.47 1.41
C TYR A 704 18.91 -15.69 2.63
N LEU A 705 18.10 -14.75 3.14
CA LEU A 705 18.47 -13.84 4.23
C LEU A 705 19.00 -14.57 5.47
N ILE A 706 18.32 -15.64 5.88
CA ILE A 706 18.66 -16.38 7.10
C ILE A 706 20.04 -17.03 6.94
N GLU A 707 20.26 -17.72 5.83
CA GLU A 707 21.54 -18.37 5.51
C GLU A 707 22.69 -17.35 5.41
N LYS A 708 22.42 -16.15 4.89
CA LYS A 708 23.40 -15.06 4.87
C LYS A 708 23.75 -14.58 6.29
N LEU A 709 22.77 -14.36 7.16
CA LEU A 709 23.01 -13.99 8.56
C LEU A 709 23.79 -15.08 9.31
N GLU A 710 23.47 -16.35 9.07
CA GLU A 710 24.18 -17.49 9.67
C GLU A 710 25.64 -17.59 9.19
N LYS A 711 25.91 -17.32 7.90
CA LYS A 711 27.27 -17.22 7.35
C LYS A 711 28.06 -16.07 7.97
N LEU A 712 27.38 -14.99 8.35
CA LEU A 712 27.96 -13.89 9.13
C LEU A 712 28.09 -14.24 10.63
N GLY A 713 28.00 -15.51 11.02
CA GLY A 713 28.27 -15.92 12.40
C GLY A 713 27.21 -15.49 13.41
N LEU A 714 25.96 -15.31 12.95
CA LEU A 714 24.81 -15.02 13.79
C LEU A 714 23.92 -16.26 13.95
N GLU A 715 23.11 -16.29 15.00
CA GLU A 715 21.98 -17.22 15.14
C GLU A 715 20.68 -16.45 14.84
N VAL A 716 19.71 -17.09 14.19
CA VAL A 716 18.47 -16.44 13.77
C VAL A 716 17.27 -16.98 14.55
N TRP A 717 16.45 -16.08 15.10
CA TRP A 717 15.10 -16.37 15.56
C TRP A 717 14.10 -15.82 14.54
N LEU A 718 13.35 -16.69 13.89
CA LEU A 718 12.34 -16.31 12.91
C LEU A 718 10.96 -16.19 13.57
N ALA A 719 10.23 -15.11 13.27
CA ALA A 719 8.83 -14.98 13.65
C ALA A 719 8.00 -16.12 13.04
N THR A 720 7.39 -16.94 13.89
CA THR A 720 6.72 -18.19 13.51
C THR A 720 5.56 -17.95 12.54
N PHE A 721 5.24 -18.96 11.71
CA PHE A 721 4.11 -18.85 10.79
C PHE A 721 2.78 -18.85 11.55
N CYS A 722 2.68 -19.64 12.63
CA CYS A 722 1.47 -19.80 13.43
C CYS A 722 0.99 -18.52 14.14
N GLU A 723 1.83 -17.47 14.26
CA GLU A 723 1.39 -16.20 14.86
C GLU A 723 0.23 -15.57 14.06
N TRP A 724 0.21 -15.74 12.73
CA TRP A 724 -0.85 -15.18 11.87
C TRP A 724 -2.19 -15.91 12.00
N PRO A 725 -2.29 -17.25 11.84
CA PRO A 725 -3.54 -17.95 12.11
C PRO A 725 -4.07 -17.71 13.53
N MET A 726 -3.20 -17.61 14.55
CA MET A 726 -3.62 -17.26 15.92
C MET A 726 -4.15 -15.84 16.05
N TYR A 727 -3.46 -14.89 15.41
CA TYR A 727 -3.91 -13.51 15.34
C TYR A 727 -5.28 -13.41 14.68
N THR A 728 -5.50 -14.07 13.54
CA THR A 728 -6.80 -14.02 12.84
C THR A 728 -7.93 -14.62 13.67
N SER A 729 -7.72 -15.73 14.39
CA SER A 729 -8.71 -16.28 15.32
C SER A 729 -9.04 -15.31 16.46
N LEU A 730 -8.03 -14.62 17.00
CA LEU A 730 -8.22 -13.63 18.06
C LEU A 730 -8.93 -12.37 17.56
N ASP A 731 -8.58 -11.90 16.36
CA ASP A 731 -9.18 -10.72 15.77
C ASP A 731 -10.64 -10.99 15.41
N PHE A 732 -10.95 -12.17 14.84
CA PHE A 732 -12.33 -12.62 14.62
C PHE A 732 -13.13 -12.66 15.93
N ARG A 733 -12.53 -13.14 17.04
CA ARG A 733 -13.17 -13.09 18.35
C ARG A 733 -13.45 -11.66 18.83
N ARG A 734 -12.52 -10.73 18.60
CA ARG A 734 -12.67 -9.31 18.97
C ARG A 734 -13.76 -8.64 18.16
N ASP A 735 -13.80 -8.89 16.86
CA ASP A 735 -14.84 -8.40 15.97
C ASP A 735 -16.21 -8.96 16.36
N ALA A 736 -16.33 -10.28 16.55
CA ALA A 736 -17.58 -10.90 16.98
C ALA A 736 -18.10 -10.31 18.32
N PHE A 737 -17.19 -10.02 19.26
CA PHE A 737 -17.56 -9.32 20.51
C PHE A 737 -18.05 -7.89 20.25
N ARG A 738 -17.35 -7.12 19.41
CA ARG A 738 -17.71 -5.74 19.07
C ARG A 738 -19.06 -5.68 18.35
N ASP A 739 -19.27 -6.61 17.41
CA ASP A 739 -20.42 -6.66 16.52
C ASP A 739 -21.61 -7.40 17.18
N ARG A 740 -21.46 -7.80 18.45
CA ARG A 740 -22.46 -8.51 19.27
C ARG A 740 -22.91 -9.86 18.68
N ASP A 741 -22.05 -10.51 17.90
CA ASP A 741 -22.25 -11.87 17.40
C ASP A 741 -21.85 -12.89 18.48
N LEU A 742 -22.84 -13.32 19.27
CA LEU A 742 -22.64 -14.31 20.32
C LEU A 742 -22.17 -15.67 19.79
N LYS A 743 -22.64 -16.09 18.61
CA LYS A 743 -22.28 -17.38 18.02
C LYS A 743 -20.83 -17.37 17.58
N GLY A 744 -20.43 -16.37 16.79
CA GLY A 744 -19.04 -16.18 16.38
C GLY A 744 -18.10 -16.01 17.57
N PHE A 745 -18.53 -15.31 18.62
CA PHE A 745 -17.74 -15.15 19.85
C PHE A 745 -17.48 -16.47 20.59
N ILE A 746 -18.49 -17.33 20.75
CA ILE A 746 -18.32 -18.64 21.40
C ILE A 746 -17.43 -19.55 20.54
N GLN A 747 -17.71 -19.62 19.23
CA GLN A 747 -16.94 -20.46 18.29
C GLN A 747 -15.46 -20.07 18.28
N SER A 748 -15.16 -18.78 18.13
CA SER A 748 -13.79 -18.26 18.13
C SER A 748 -13.10 -18.43 19.49
N THR A 749 -13.82 -18.35 20.60
CA THR A 749 -13.27 -18.60 21.94
C THR A 749 -12.83 -20.05 22.11
N ILE A 750 -13.66 -21.02 21.70
CA ILE A 750 -13.31 -22.45 21.72
C ILE A 750 -12.11 -22.70 20.79
N GLN A 751 -12.13 -22.14 19.58
CA GLN A 751 -11.04 -22.25 18.61
C GLN A 751 -9.71 -21.76 19.20
N VAL A 752 -9.66 -20.56 19.78
CA VAL A 752 -8.46 -20.00 20.41
C VAL A 752 -7.98 -20.87 21.57
N LEU A 753 -8.90 -21.39 22.40
CA LEU A 753 -8.54 -22.27 23.52
C LEU A 753 -7.93 -23.59 23.03
N MET A 754 -8.54 -24.22 22.02
CA MET A 754 -8.03 -25.45 21.41
C MET A 754 -6.68 -25.23 20.75
N GLN A 755 -6.52 -24.15 19.98
CA GLN A 755 -5.25 -23.82 19.33
C GLN A 755 -4.12 -23.69 20.36
N LYS A 756 -4.32 -22.90 21.44
CA LYS A 756 -3.35 -22.76 22.54
C LYS A 756 -3.02 -24.09 23.20
N ARG A 757 -4.02 -24.94 23.43
CA ARG A 757 -3.83 -26.24 24.07
C ARG A 757 -2.96 -27.16 23.23
N TYR A 758 -3.22 -27.22 21.92
CA TYR A 758 -2.41 -28.03 21.00
C TYR A 758 -1.01 -27.47 20.83
N GLU A 759 -0.90 -26.15 20.73
CA GLU A 759 0.37 -25.45 20.62
C GLU A 759 1.29 -25.79 21.80
N HIS A 760 0.78 -25.59 23.02
CA HIS A 760 1.52 -25.91 24.24
C HIS A 760 1.90 -27.39 24.34
N ARG A 761 1.00 -28.31 23.97
CA ARG A 761 1.27 -29.76 24.04
C ARG A 761 2.42 -30.16 23.10
N ILE A 762 2.41 -29.67 21.86
CA ILE A 762 3.42 -30.00 20.86
C ILE A 762 4.75 -29.36 21.24
N ALA A 763 4.77 -28.04 21.51
CA ALA A 763 5.98 -27.32 21.89
C ALA A 763 6.66 -27.92 23.14
N LYS A 764 5.86 -28.29 24.17
CA LYS A 764 6.38 -28.95 25.37
C LYS A 764 7.04 -30.30 25.09
N SER A 765 6.61 -31.02 24.05
CA SER A 765 7.18 -32.32 23.69
C SER A 765 8.59 -32.18 23.10
N PHE A 766 8.82 -31.14 22.30
CA PHE A 766 10.15 -30.79 21.82
C PHE A 766 11.07 -30.29 22.96
N LYS A 767 10.55 -29.39 23.80
CA LYS A 767 11.30 -28.75 24.89
C LYS A 767 11.93 -29.73 25.90
N ARG A 768 11.35 -30.93 26.04
CA ARG A 768 11.91 -31.99 26.89
C ARG A 768 13.30 -32.47 26.48
N HIS A 769 13.70 -32.26 25.22
CA HIS A 769 14.94 -32.79 24.67
C HIS A 769 15.95 -31.70 24.29
N ILE A 770 15.47 -30.50 23.99
CA ILE A 770 16.29 -29.37 23.53
C ILE A 770 15.61 -28.07 23.94
N ASP A 771 16.39 -27.10 24.42
CA ASP A 771 15.82 -25.82 24.82
C ASP A 771 15.35 -25.04 23.58
N LEU A 772 14.07 -24.69 23.62
CA LEU A 772 13.37 -23.95 22.58
C LEU A 772 12.71 -22.76 23.25
N VAL A 773 12.95 -21.57 22.69
CA VAL A 773 12.28 -20.35 23.13
C VAL A 773 10.78 -20.46 22.82
N GLU A 774 9.98 -20.43 23.88
CA GLU A 774 8.52 -20.40 23.78
C GLU A 774 8.06 -19.00 23.37
N ASP A 775 7.20 -18.94 22.36
CA ASP A 775 6.60 -17.67 21.95
C ASP A 775 5.63 -17.17 23.03
N TYR A 776 5.55 -15.85 23.17
CA TYR A 776 4.53 -15.24 24.00
C TYR A 776 3.15 -15.55 23.44
N PRO A 777 2.14 -15.74 24.32
CA PRO A 777 0.76 -15.77 23.87
C PRO A 777 0.47 -14.54 23.02
N ILE A 778 -0.11 -14.74 21.84
CA ILE A 778 -0.34 -13.70 20.84
C ILE A 778 -1.01 -12.42 21.39
N GLY A 779 -1.91 -12.53 22.39
CA GLY A 779 -2.49 -11.36 23.07
C GLY A 779 -1.52 -10.56 23.93
N LYS A 780 -0.52 -11.20 24.54
CA LYS A 780 0.60 -10.54 25.24
C LYS A 780 1.50 -9.84 24.23
N MET A 781 1.84 -10.50 23.12
CA MET A 781 2.63 -9.93 22.03
C MET A 781 1.97 -8.67 21.45
N MET A 782 0.67 -8.71 21.14
CA MET A 782 -0.06 -7.54 20.65
C MET A 782 -0.03 -6.38 21.66
N LYS A 783 -0.12 -6.68 22.96
CA LYS A 783 -0.07 -5.66 24.02
C LYS A 783 1.27 -4.90 24.02
N LEU A 784 2.39 -5.57 23.74
CA LEU A 784 3.70 -4.91 23.59
C LEU A 784 3.68 -3.86 22.48
N ALA A 785 3.00 -4.16 21.36
CA ALA A 785 2.88 -3.24 20.23
C ALA A 785 1.95 -2.04 20.48
N THR A 786 1.00 -2.14 21.42
CA THR A 786 -0.01 -1.08 21.65
C THR A 786 0.54 0.27 22.11
N ASN A 787 1.79 0.32 22.58
CA ASN A 787 2.47 1.57 22.89
C ASN A 787 2.83 2.38 21.63
N TYR A 788 2.96 1.71 20.49
CA TYR A 788 3.41 2.30 19.22
C TYR A 788 2.29 2.35 18.18
N LEU A 789 1.43 1.33 18.12
CA LEU A 789 0.33 1.22 17.15
C LEU A 789 -1.01 0.95 17.84
N PRO A 790 -2.10 1.60 17.39
CA PRO A 790 -3.43 1.31 17.93
C PRO A 790 -3.83 -0.14 17.61
N ILE A 791 -4.46 -0.83 18.56
CA ILE A 791 -4.88 -2.24 18.40
C ILE A 791 -6.00 -2.43 17.35
N ASP A 792 -6.64 -1.34 16.93
CA ASP A 792 -7.61 -1.30 15.82
C ASP A 792 -6.94 -1.26 14.44
N PHE A 793 -5.63 -0.94 14.39
CA PHE A 793 -4.84 -1.16 13.19
C PHE A 793 -4.69 -2.67 12.98
N LYS A 794 -5.34 -3.19 11.95
CA LYS A 794 -5.30 -4.61 11.60
C LYS A 794 -4.17 -4.95 10.65
N GLY A 795 -3.77 -6.21 10.70
CA GLY A 795 -2.76 -6.80 9.82
C GLY A 795 -1.43 -6.98 10.54
N GLU A 796 -0.37 -7.13 9.76
CA GLU A 796 0.88 -7.68 10.25
C GLU A 796 1.77 -6.73 11.06
N ALA A 797 1.61 -5.41 10.92
CA ALA A 797 2.51 -4.46 11.58
C ALA A 797 2.48 -4.61 13.12
N ILE A 798 1.31 -4.90 13.70
CA ILE A 798 1.18 -5.13 15.15
C ILE A 798 1.92 -6.40 15.60
N LEU A 799 1.95 -7.41 14.75
CA LEU A 799 2.67 -8.66 14.99
C LEU A 799 4.17 -8.45 14.89
N SER A 800 4.63 -7.80 13.81
CA SER A 800 6.06 -7.52 13.61
C SER A 800 6.64 -6.66 14.73
N VAL A 801 5.95 -5.59 15.15
CA VAL A 801 6.37 -4.76 16.29
C VAL A 801 6.38 -5.57 17.58
N GLY A 802 5.28 -6.27 17.88
CA GLY A 802 5.16 -7.03 19.13
C GLY A 802 6.18 -8.15 19.24
N LYS A 803 6.42 -8.89 18.15
CA LYS A 803 7.39 -9.99 18.07
C LYS A 803 8.83 -9.49 18.16
N ALA A 804 9.15 -8.34 17.55
CA ALA A 804 10.48 -7.75 17.69
C ALA A 804 10.79 -7.34 19.14
N ILE A 805 9.82 -6.73 19.83
CA ILE A 805 9.95 -6.38 21.25
C ILE A 805 10.09 -7.65 22.10
N GLU A 806 9.25 -8.67 21.85
CA GLU A 806 9.34 -9.97 22.51
C GLU A 806 10.74 -10.59 22.34
N MET A 807 11.21 -10.77 21.10
CA MET A 807 12.52 -11.36 20.83
C MET A 807 13.64 -10.60 21.51
N THR A 808 13.57 -9.27 21.54
CA THR A 808 14.56 -8.43 22.23
C THR A 808 14.50 -8.67 23.74
N GLN A 809 13.31 -8.68 24.35
CA GLN A 809 13.14 -8.99 25.79
C GLN A 809 13.63 -10.39 26.17
N GLU A 810 13.59 -11.33 25.22
CA GLU A 810 14.11 -12.68 25.39
C GLU A 810 15.61 -12.82 25.08
N GLY A 811 16.28 -11.74 24.65
CA GLY A 811 17.74 -11.63 24.52
C GLY A 811 18.28 -11.51 23.09
N ALA A 812 17.44 -11.31 22.08
CA ALA A 812 17.91 -11.00 20.73
C ALA A 812 18.72 -9.68 20.73
N SER A 813 19.90 -9.71 20.12
CA SER A 813 20.86 -8.62 20.06
C SER A 813 20.73 -7.75 18.80
N GLY A 814 19.74 -8.03 17.95
CA GLY A 814 19.42 -7.27 16.76
C GLY A 814 18.10 -7.72 16.15
N ILE A 815 17.47 -6.84 15.38
CA ILE A 815 16.22 -7.14 14.66
C ILE A 815 16.40 -6.83 13.16
N VAL A 816 15.95 -7.74 12.31
CA VAL A 816 15.79 -7.53 10.87
C VAL A 816 14.30 -7.52 10.54
N ASN A 817 13.83 -6.43 9.94
CA ASN A 817 12.49 -6.31 9.39
C ASN A 817 12.56 -6.52 7.87
N ALA A 818 12.16 -7.70 7.39
CA ALA A 818 12.15 -8.08 5.98
C ALA A 818 10.79 -7.76 5.35
N MET A 819 10.76 -6.91 4.32
CA MET A 819 9.52 -6.47 3.70
C MET A 819 9.62 -6.31 2.18
N PRO A 820 8.52 -6.46 1.42
CA PRO A 820 8.50 -6.07 0.02
C PRO A 820 8.70 -4.56 -0.14
N PHE A 821 9.30 -4.13 -1.26
CA PHE A 821 9.31 -2.71 -1.62
C PHE A 821 7.87 -2.16 -1.65
N ASN A 822 7.68 -0.95 -1.10
CA ASN A 822 6.37 -0.31 -0.88
C ASN A 822 5.36 -1.10 -0.01
N CYS A 823 5.78 -2.13 0.74
CA CYS A 823 4.88 -2.87 1.65
C CYS A 823 4.28 -1.92 2.70
N MET A 824 2.95 -1.78 2.74
CA MET A 824 2.34 -0.80 3.66
C MET A 824 2.58 -1.16 5.13
N PRO A 825 2.25 -2.38 5.62
CA PRO A 825 2.54 -2.74 7.00
C PRO A 825 4.03 -2.72 7.33
N GLY A 826 4.90 -3.26 6.46
CA GLY A 826 6.35 -3.28 6.68
C GLY A 826 6.95 -1.87 6.78
N THR A 827 6.50 -0.94 5.94
CA THR A 827 6.94 0.46 5.97
C THR A 827 6.46 1.16 7.25
N VAL A 828 5.27 0.82 7.77
CA VAL A 828 4.80 1.30 9.07
C VAL A 828 5.76 0.81 10.17
N VAL A 829 6.14 -0.46 10.17
CA VAL A 829 7.15 -0.99 11.10
C VAL A 829 8.47 -0.23 10.96
N SER A 830 8.93 0.02 9.73
CA SER A 830 10.15 0.81 9.46
C SER A 830 10.07 2.22 10.06
N SER A 831 8.93 2.91 9.94
CA SER A 831 8.74 4.25 10.51
C SER A 831 8.78 4.29 12.04
N LEU A 832 8.51 3.15 12.68
CA LEU A 832 8.49 2.99 14.14
C LEU A 832 9.82 2.45 14.70
N SER A 833 10.60 1.77 13.86
CA SER A 833 11.80 1.03 14.25
C SER A 833 12.80 1.85 15.05
N LYS A 834 13.06 3.11 14.66
CA LYS A 834 13.99 4.00 15.37
C LYS A 834 13.57 4.21 16.83
N ARG A 835 12.31 4.61 17.05
CA ARG A 835 11.80 4.87 18.40
C ARG A 835 11.72 3.60 19.24
N ILE A 836 11.34 2.48 18.63
CA ILE A 836 11.34 1.18 19.31
C ILE A 836 12.76 0.78 19.70
N SER A 837 13.74 0.96 18.83
CA SER A 837 15.16 0.68 19.11
C SER A 837 15.66 1.55 20.27
N GLU A 838 15.36 2.85 20.30
CA GLU A 838 15.69 3.76 21.40
C GLU A 838 15.07 3.32 22.74
N ASP A 839 13.79 2.93 22.73
CA ASP A 839 13.10 2.43 23.93
C ASP A 839 13.62 1.03 24.36
N LEU A 840 14.35 0.32 23.49
CA LEU A 840 14.99 -0.97 23.72
C LEU A 840 16.52 -0.85 23.79
N GLU A 841 17.01 0.18 24.49
CA GLU A 841 18.43 0.40 24.80
C GLU A 841 19.35 0.55 23.56
N GLY A 842 18.79 0.92 22.41
CA GLY A 842 19.53 1.09 21.16
C GLY A 842 19.84 -0.21 20.43
N VAL A 843 19.02 -1.25 20.60
CA VAL A 843 19.18 -2.52 19.87
C VAL A 843 19.29 -2.28 18.34
N PRO A 844 20.32 -2.83 17.67
CA PRO A 844 20.48 -2.68 16.22
C PRO A 844 19.23 -3.14 15.46
N TRP A 845 18.74 -2.31 14.55
CA TRP A 845 17.56 -2.61 13.74
C TRP A 845 17.84 -2.37 12.25
N LEU A 846 17.72 -3.42 11.45
CA LEU A 846 17.88 -3.35 9.99
C LEU A 846 16.52 -3.51 9.30
N ASN A 847 16.10 -2.49 8.54
CA ASN A 847 14.97 -2.60 7.64
C ASN A 847 15.49 -2.95 6.24
N ILE A 848 15.05 -4.07 5.67
CA ILE A 848 15.47 -4.54 4.36
C ILE A 848 14.27 -4.75 3.45
N SER A 849 14.33 -4.15 2.26
CA SER A 849 13.27 -4.21 1.25
C SER A 849 13.67 -5.08 0.07
N TYR A 850 12.77 -5.97 -0.37
CA TYR A 850 12.99 -6.85 -1.53
C TYR A 850 11.99 -6.59 -2.66
N GLU A 851 12.46 -6.69 -3.90
CA GLU A 851 11.68 -6.48 -5.13
C GLU A 851 12.04 -7.46 -6.27
N GLY A 852 12.79 -8.52 -5.96
CA GLY A 852 13.28 -9.47 -6.96
C GLY A 852 14.38 -8.90 -7.85
N LEU A 853 15.21 -8.02 -7.30
CA LEU A 853 16.49 -7.63 -7.88
C LEU A 853 17.56 -7.93 -6.84
N ARG A 854 18.70 -8.48 -7.28
CA ARG A 854 19.86 -8.65 -6.40
C ARG A 854 20.50 -7.28 -6.22
N ASP A 855 20.34 -6.72 -5.03
CA ASP A 855 20.97 -5.45 -4.66
C ASP A 855 22.45 -5.70 -4.37
N SER A 856 23.33 -5.04 -5.12
CA SER A 856 24.78 -5.14 -4.93
C SER A 856 25.25 -4.64 -3.55
N GLY A 857 24.44 -3.80 -2.87
CA GLY A 857 24.72 -3.30 -1.53
C GLY A 857 24.09 -4.12 -0.40
N GLU A 858 23.34 -5.18 -0.69
CA GLU A 858 22.67 -6.00 0.33
C GLU A 858 23.67 -6.64 1.29
N ASP A 859 24.68 -7.32 0.75
CA ASP A 859 25.65 -8.07 1.54
C ASP A 859 26.46 -7.14 2.46
N THR A 860 26.88 -5.98 1.96
CA THR A 860 27.58 -4.96 2.76
C THR A 860 26.72 -4.41 3.90
N ARG A 861 25.41 -4.24 3.68
CA ARG A 861 24.48 -3.81 4.75
C ARG A 861 24.31 -4.88 5.82
N LEU A 862 24.25 -6.15 5.42
CA LEU A 862 24.18 -7.28 6.35
C LEU A 862 25.48 -7.42 7.16
N GLU A 863 26.63 -7.25 6.54
CA GLU A 863 27.94 -7.24 7.22
C GLU A 863 28.01 -6.14 8.27
N ALA A 864 27.68 -4.90 7.90
CA ALA A 864 27.67 -3.75 8.82
C ALA A 864 26.68 -3.96 9.98
N PHE A 865 25.50 -4.52 9.70
CA PHE A 865 24.53 -4.87 10.72
C PHE A 865 25.05 -5.97 11.66
N ALA A 866 25.66 -7.02 11.13
CA ALA A 866 26.24 -8.10 11.93
C ALA A 866 27.31 -7.57 12.90
N ASP A 867 28.13 -6.61 12.47
CA ASP A 867 29.09 -5.94 13.33
C ASP A 867 28.42 -5.13 14.45
N GLN A 868 27.37 -4.35 14.13
CA GLN A 868 26.59 -3.62 15.15
C GLN A 868 26.00 -4.57 16.19
N VAL A 869 25.44 -5.71 15.76
CA VAL A 869 24.89 -6.74 16.64
C VAL A 869 25.96 -7.32 17.56
N ARG A 870 27.16 -7.61 17.05
CA ARG A 870 28.28 -8.11 17.87
C ARG A 870 28.75 -7.08 18.89
N VAL A 871 28.79 -5.81 18.51
CA VAL A 871 29.16 -4.71 19.43
C VAL A 871 28.11 -4.61 20.54
N PHE A 872 26.82 -4.57 20.19
CA PHE A 872 25.72 -4.52 21.15
C PHE A 872 25.73 -5.71 22.12
N ALA A 873 25.90 -6.94 21.59
CA ALA A 873 25.98 -8.15 22.40
C ALA A 873 27.16 -8.11 23.40
N ARG A 874 28.28 -7.47 23.06
CA ARG A 874 29.43 -7.32 23.97
C ARG A 874 29.21 -6.23 25.03
N SER A 875 28.52 -5.14 24.69
CA SER A 875 28.26 -4.02 25.59
C SER A 875 27.13 -4.27 26.59
N SER A 876 26.25 -5.24 26.33
CA SER A 876 25.09 -5.57 27.18
C SER A 876 25.15 -7.03 27.69
N PRO A 877 26.06 -7.38 28.64
CA PRO A 877 26.26 -8.76 29.08
C PRO A 877 25.04 -9.38 29.76
N GLU A 878 24.19 -8.58 30.43
CA GLU A 878 22.96 -9.04 31.06
C GLU A 878 21.94 -9.54 30.02
N HIS A 879 21.88 -8.86 28.86
CA HIS A 879 21.05 -9.23 27.70
C HIS A 879 21.49 -10.56 27.09
N VAL A 880 22.80 -10.80 27.02
CA VAL A 880 23.37 -12.06 26.52
C VAL A 880 23.30 -13.19 27.56
N GLN A 881 23.34 -12.87 28.85
CA GLN A 881 23.17 -13.87 29.92
C GLN A 881 21.77 -14.48 29.92
N LEU A 882 20.73 -13.72 29.53
CA LEU A 882 19.37 -14.25 29.32
C LEU A 882 19.33 -15.36 28.26
N VAL A 883 20.07 -15.19 27.17
CA VAL A 883 20.20 -16.20 26.10
C VAL A 883 21.07 -17.38 26.54
N ARG A 884 22.16 -17.15 27.30
CA ARG A 884 23.09 -18.21 27.74
C ARG A 884 22.59 -19.07 28.89
N ARG A 885 21.67 -18.56 29.72
CA ARG A 885 21.03 -19.33 30.82
C ARG A 885 19.97 -20.32 30.31
N ARG A 886 19.67 -20.29 29.02
CA ARG A 886 18.68 -21.08 28.31
C ARG A 886 19.40 -21.95 27.27
#